data_AF-A0A948F579-F1
#
_entry.id   AF-A0A948F579-F1
#
_cell.length_a   1.000
_cell.length_b   1.000
_cell.length_c   1.000
_cell.angle_alpha   90.00
_cell.angle_beta   90.00
_cell.angle_gamma   90.00
#
_symmetry.space_group_name_H-M   'P 1'
#
loop_
_entity.id
_entity.type
_entity.pdbx_description
1 polymer ?
#
loop_
_entity_poly.entity_id
_entity_poly.type
_entity_poly.pdbx_seq_one_letter_code
_entity_poly.pdbx_strand_id
1 'polypeptide(L)'
;MKVDRLFTQEGKDPFSYYNFEKRISKITNPDGSTVFEMDGIEVPESWSQVATDILAQKYFRKAGVPQLDEEGNLLKDENGEAVYGAEKSVKQVASRLTSTWRHWGEKYGYFDSKKDADAFEDELNYMLAGQMAAPNSPQWFNTGLAHAYGIKGDAQGHYYVDPETEKITKSKDSYSRPQPHACFVQSVQDDLVNEGGIFDLVTREARLFKYGSGTGTNFSRLRGENESLSGGGKSSGLMSFLAVLDRAAGAIKSGGTTRRAAKMVCLDMDHPEIENFIDWKMIEEQKVAALNAGSHICYQELKKIVECAYSGGLDPEKNPQLKKLIRAADGKFVPLKYIKRVLMRVEDGMKPEEFSFKTYDTDFRSEAYRTVGGQNSNNSVRVPNEFIKAIKEDTDWELKNRGDGSIYKTIPARKLWDKVAYAAWSCADPGIQYDTTINEWHTCPEDGRINASNPCSEYMFLDDTACNLASLNLIKFYDAESGVFDIEAFKHAVRIWTIVMEISVLMAQFPSKNIAELSYDFRTLGLGFANIGTLLMQMGVPYTSDEGYAVTGAISAILCGQSYATSAEMAAALGPFRKFEKNSEHMLRVIRNHRRAAYNAGSEEYEGLTAIPQGIDEKYCSQNLLESARECWDRALEFGEQYGYRNANVTVIAPTGTIGLLMDCDTTGIEPDFALVKFKKLVGGGYFKIVNQSLKPALKSLGYSDQQIEDIVAYTKGHATLDGCPHINA
;
A
#
# COMPACT_ATOMS: atom_id res chain seq x y z
N MET A 1 -14.34 13.82 -24.21
CA MET A 1 -12.88 13.88 -24.44
C MET A 1 -12.50 13.12 -25.70
N LYS A 2 -11.66 13.73 -26.53
CA LYS A 2 -10.96 13.07 -27.62
C LYS A 2 -9.89 12.13 -27.07
N VAL A 3 -9.76 10.93 -27.65
CA VAL A 3 -8.73 9.94 -27.29
C VAL A 3 -7.99 9.54 -28.55
N ASP A 4 -6.74 9.97 -28.66
CA ASP A 4 -5.86 9.58 -29.74
C ASP A 4 -5.36 8.13 -29.55
N ARG A 5 -5.04 7.46 -30.65
CA ARG A 5 -4.40 6.14 -30.63
C ARG A 5 -2.90 6.30 -30.83
N LEU A 6 -2.11 5.81 -29.89
CA LEU A 6 -0.66 5.83 -29.97
C LEU A 6 -0.10 4.41 -30.06
N PHE A 7 -0.60 3.50 -29.23
CA PHE A 7 -0.14 2.12 -29.17
C PHE A 7 -0.90 1.17 -30.10
N THR A 8 -2.13 1.54 -30.46
CA THR A 8 -3.06 0.69 -31.20
C THR A 8 -3.45 1.28 -32.56
N GLN A 9 -4.15 0.48 -33.36
CA GLN A 9 -4.68 0.87 -34.67
C GLN A 9 -6.17 0.57 -34.72
N GLU A 10 -6.96 1.45 -35.34
CA GLU A 10 -8.41 1.28 -35.46
C GLU A 10 -8.76 -0.05 -36.15
N GLY A 11 -9.67 -0.83 -35.55
CA GLY A 11 -10.15 -2.10 -36.10
C GLY A 11 -9.21 -3.30 -35.94
N LYS A 12 -8.02 -3.12 -35.34
CA LYS A 12 -7.11 -4.22 -35.03
C LYS A 12 -7.24 -4.61 -33.56
N ASP A 13 -7.41 -5.90 -33.28
CA ASP A 13 -7.48 -6.42 -31.91
C ASP A 13 -6.22 -6.02 -31.11
N PRO A 14 -6.36 -5.29 -29.98
CA PRO A 14 -5.22 -4.85 -29.17
C PRO A 14 -4.41 -6.01 -28.59
N PHE A 15 -5.01 -7.20 -28.39
CA PHE A 15 -4.24 -8.37 -27.93
C PHE A 15 -3.40 -8.99 -29.05
N SER A 16 -3.71 -8.76 -30.33
CA SER A 16 -2.92 -9.30 -31.46
C SER A 16 -1.50 -8.73 -31.56
N TYR A 17 -1.17 -7.69 -30.79
CA TYR A 17 0.18 -7.13 -30.69
C TYR A 17 1.12 -7.97 -29.81
N TYR A 18 0.59 -8.97 -29.10
CA TYR A 18 1.37 -9.86 -28.24
C TYR A 18 1.13 -11.32 -28.63
N ASN A 19 2.19 -12.13 -28.54
CA ASN A 19 2.07 -13.58 -28.60
C ASN A 19 1.70 -14.10 -27.21
N PHE A 20 0.76 -15.06 -27.15
CA PHE A 20 0.27 -15.64 -25.91
C PHE A 20 0.60 -17.12 -25.83
N GLU A 21 0.89 -17.57 -24.61
CA GLU A 21 1.10 -18.98 -24.30
C GLU A 21 0.32 -19.40 -23.05
N LYS A 22 0.14 -20.71 -22.89
CA LYS A 22 -0.51 -21.31 -21.72
C LYS A 22 0.55 -21.79 -20.73
N ARG A 23 0.38 -21.43 -19.45
CA ARG A 23 1.27 -21.82 -18.34
C ARG A 23 0.49 -22.44 -17.20
N ILE A 24 1.23 -23.09 -16.30
CA ILE A 24 0.73 -23.64 -15.04
C ILE A 24 1.23 -22.76 -13.89
N SER A 25 0.36 -22.45 -12.93
CA SER A 25 0.74 -21.88 -11.64
C SER A 25 0.52 -22.95 -10.57
N LYS A 26 1.60 -23.36 -9.90
CA LYS A 26 1.57 -24.39 -8.84
C LYS A 26 2.34 -23.95 -7.61
N ILE A 27 1.73 -24.09 -6.44
CA ILE A 27 2.38 -23.91 -5.13
C ILE A 27 2.37 -25.25 -4.41
N THR A 28 3.53 -25.67 -3.93
CA THR A 28 3.68 -26.84 -3.07
C THR A 28 4.24 -26.43 -1.71
N ASN A 29 3.77 -27.11 -0.67
CA ASN A 29 4.40 -27.10 0.65
C ASN A 29 5.77 -27.82 0.59
N PRO A 30 6.64 -27.70 1.61
CA PRO A 30 7.94 -28.37 1.65
C PRO A 30 7.81 -29.87 1.81
N ASP A 31 6.67 -30.33 2.33
CA ASP A 31 6.29 -31.74 2.39
C ASP A 31 5.82 -32.29 1.03
N GLY A 32 5.81 -31.45 -0.02
CA GLY A 32 5.40 -31.80 -1.38
C GLY A 32 3.89 -31.71 -1.65
N SER A 33 3.05 -31.39 -0.66
CA SER A 33 1.61 -31.27 -0.86
C SER A 33 1.25 -29.99 -1.64
N THR A 34 0.31 -30.09 -2.59
CA THR A 34 -0.14 -28.94 -3.39
C THR A 34 -1.07 -28.03 -2.57
N VAL A 35 -0.71 -26.75 -2.47
CA VAL A 35 -1.52 -25.70 -1.84
C VAL A 35 -2.48 -25.05 -2.84
N PHE A 36 -2.00 -24.85 -4.07
CA PHE A 36 -2.75 -24.24 -5.16
C PHE A 36 -2.20 -24.74 -6.48
N GLU A 37 -3.08 -25.08 -7.41
CA GLU A 37 -2.69 -25.47 -8.77
C GLU A 37 -3.76 -24.98 -9.75
N MET A 38 -3.31 -24.37 -10.83
CA MET A 38 -4.16 -23.87 -11.90
C MET A 38 -3.43 -24.03 -13.23
N ASP A 39 -4.06 -24.76 -14.15
CA ASP A 39 -3.54 -25.08 -15.48
C ASP A 39 -4.27 -24.27 -16.56
N GLY A 40 -3.62 -24.11 -17.70
CA GLY A 40 -4.15 -23.43 -18.88
C GLY A 40 -4.23 -21.91 -18.72
N ILE A 41 -3.33 -21.31 -17.95
CA ILE A 41 -3.30 -19.86 -17.73
C ILE A 41 -2.72 -19.19 -18.97
N GLU A 42 -3.51 -18.40 -19.67
CA GLU A 42 -3.09 -17.68 -20.88
C GLU A 42 -2.56 -16.29 -20.53
N VAL A 43 -1.29 -16.04 -20.87
CA VAL A 43 -0.57 -14.76 -20.68
C VAL A 43 0.37 -14.50 -21.87
N PRO A 44 0.81 -13.25 -22.10
CA PRO A 44 1.84 -12.96 -23.10
C PRO A 44 3.15 -13.70 -22.78
N GLU A 45 3.86 -14.14 -23.82
CA GLU A 45 5.15 -14.84 -23.70
C GLU A 45 6.18 -14.03 -22.89
N SER A 46 6.12 -12.70 -22.98
CA SER A 46 7.02 -11.77 -22.29
C SER A 46 6.84 -11.71 -20.77
N TRP A 47 5.72 -12.17 -20.23
CA TRP A 47 5.49 -12.15 -18.78
C TRP A 47 6.42 -13.15 -18.09
N SER A 48 6.87 -12.86 -16.88
CA SER A 48 7.58 -13.87 -16.08
C SER A 48 6.63 -14.89 -15.45
N GLN A 49 7.15 -16.07 -15.06
CA GLN A 49 6.38 -17.04 -14.27
C GLN A 49 5.89 -16.43 -12.95
N VAL A 50 6.67 -15.52 -12.34
CA VAL A 50 6.27 -14.86 -11.09
C VAL A 50 5.05 -13.96 -11.32
N ALA A 51 5.01 -13.19 -12.41
CA ALA A 51 3.84 -12.40 -12.76
C ALA A 51 2.62 -13.28 -13.06
N THR A 52 2.81 -14.39 -13.80
CA THR A 52 1.76 -15.39 -14.06
C THR A 52 1.19 -15.96 -12.76
N ASP A 53 2.05 -16.38 -11.83
CA ASP A 53 1.66 -16.92 -10.53
C ASP A 53 0.88 -15.90 -9.71
N ILE A 54 1.32 -14.63 -9.69
CA ILE A 54 0.62 -13.56 -8.97
C ILE A 54 -0.76 -13.29 -9.57
N LEU A 55 -0.86 -13.19 -10.91
CA LEU A 55 -2.13 -13.03 -11.62
C LEU A 55 -3.09 -14.16 -11.25
N ALA A 56 -2.62 -15.41 -11.41
CA ALA A 56 -3.43 -16.58 -11.14
C ALA A 56 -3.85 -16.66 -9.68
N GLN A 57 -2.94 -16.50 -8.73
CA GLN A 57 -3.24 -16.71 -7.31
C GLN A 57 -4.09 -15.59 -6.72
N LYS A 58 -3.86 -14.33 -7.13
CA LYS A 58 -4.45 -13.17 -6.47
C LYS A 58 -5.57 -12.51 -7.26
N TYR A 59 -5.43 -12.41 -8.59
CA TYR A 59 -6.27 -11.49 -9.38
C TYR A 59 -7.31 -12.18 -10.24
N PHE A 60 -7.11 -13.44 -10.60
CA PHE A 60 -8.17 -14.23 -11.23
C PHE A 60 -9.33 -14.46 -10.29
N ARG A 61 -10.53 -14.08 -10.74
CA ARG A 61 -11.78 -14.49 -10.14
C ARG A 61 -11.88 -16.01 -10.18
N LYS A 62 -12.15 -16.62 -9.02
CA LYS A 62 -12.09 -18.09 -8.86
C LYS A 62 -13.39 -18.83 -9.16
N ALA A 63 -14.53 -18.13 -9.17
CA ALA A 63 -15.83 -18.74 -9.37
C ALA A 63 -16.86 -17.73 -9.91
N GLY A 64 -17.89 -18.26 -10.57
CA GLY A 64 -19.02 -17.50 -11.10
C GLY A 64 -18.74 -16.82 -12.44
N VAL A 65 -17.62 -17.13 -13.10
CA VAL A 65 -17.27 -16.59 -14.42
C VAL A 65 -17.87 -17.51 -15.48
N PRO A 66 -18.75 -17.02 -16.38
CA PRO A 66 -19.28 -17.85 -17.46
C PRO A 66 -18.14 -18.42 -18.32
N GLN A 67 -18.18 -19.71 -18.63
CA GLN A 67 -17.17 -20.35 -19.47
C GLN A 67 -17.64 -20.32 -20.92
N LEU A 68 -16.71 -20.02 -21.84
CA LEU A 68 -16.99 -19.88 -23.27
C LEU A 68 -16.25 -20.96 -24.07
N ASP A 69 -16.81 -21.36 -25.22
CA ASP A 69 -16.11 -22.18 -26.23
C ASP A 69 -15.09 -21.35 -27.03
N GLU A 70 -14.39 -21.97 -27.98
CA GLU A 70 -13.37 -21.30 -28.79
C GLU A 70 -13.97 -20.23 -29.72
N GLU A 71 -15.26 -20.34 -30.05
CA GLU A 71 -16.03 -19.40 -30.83
C GLU A 71 -16.66 -18.27 -29.98
N GLY A 72 -16.50 -18.31 -28.64
CA GLY A 72 -16.99 -17.30 -27.70
C GLY A 72 -18.44 -17.49 -27.24
N ASN A 73 -19.07 -18.63 -27.53
CA ASN A 73 -20.42 -18.95 -27.05
C ASN A 73 -20.37 -19.54 -25.63
N LEU A 74 -21.44 -19.32 -24.86
CA LEU A 74 -21.58 -19.89 -23.51
C LEU A 74 -21.58 -21.42 -23.56
N LEU A 75 -20.64 -22.04 -22.85
CA LEU A 75 -20.64 -23.47 -22.61
C LEU A 75 -21.86 -23.85 -21.78
N LYS A 76 -22.52 -24.93 -22.20
CA LYS A 76 -23.67 -25.51 -21.52
C LYS A 76 -23.34 -26.92 -21.04
N ASP A 77 -23.85 -27.28 -19.87
CA ASP A 77 -23.75 -28.63 -19.34
C ASP A 77 -24.75 -29.58 -20.03
N GLU A 78 -24.78 -30.84 -19.58
CA GLU A 78 -25.66 -31.89 -20.11
C GLU A 78 -27.16 -31.55 -19.97
N ASN A 79 -27.52 -30.63 -19.06
CA ASN A 79 -28.88 -30.17 -18.83
C ASN A 79 -29.23 -28.89 -19.61
N GLY A 80 -28.27 -28.34 -20.35
CA GLY A 80 -28.41 -27.08 -21.08
C GLY A 80 -28.21 -25.83 -20.23
N GLU A 81 -27.72 -25.96 -19.00
CA GLU A 81 -27.42 -24.84 -18.10
C GLU A 81 -26.02 -24.28 -18.35
N ALA A 82 -25.82 -22.97 -18.14
CA ALA A 82 -24.53 -22.33 -18.36
C ALA A 82 -23.45 -22.84 -17.39
N VAL A 83 -22.26 -23.14 -17.92
CA VAL A 83 -21.11 -23.58 -17.14
C VAL A 83 -20.38 -22.37 -16.58
N TYR A 84 -20.06 -22.39 -15.29
CA TYR A 84 -19.32 -21.34 -14.60
C TYR A 84 -17.99 -21.87 -14.03
N GLY A 85 -16.99 -20.99 -13.95
CA GLY A 85 -15.65 -21.33 -13.49
C GLY A 85 -14.85 -20.11 -13.06
N ALA A 86 -13.53 -20.23 -13.21
CA ALA A 86 -12.55 -19.18 -12.92
C ALA A 86 -12.15 -18.42 -14.20
N GLU A 87 -11.60 -17.21 -14.03
CA GLU A 87 -10.79 -16.56 -15.07
C GLU A 87 -9.53 -17.38 -15.32
N LYS A 88 -9.15 -17.60 -16.59
CA LYS A 88 -7.97 -18.36 -17.01
C LYS A 88 -7.06 -17.59 -17.96
N SER A 89 -7.43 -16.38 -18.38
CA SER A 89 -6.62 -15.57 -19.29
C SER A 89 -6.50 -14.14 -18.79
N VAL A 90 -5.34 -13.52 -18.98
CA VAL A 90 -5.19 -12.07 -18.74
C VAL A 90 -6.11 -11.26 -19.65
N LYS A 91 -6.46 -11.77 -20.85
CA LYS A 91 -7.40 -11.11 -21.76
C LYS A 91 -8.76 -10.91 -21.10
N GLN A 92 -9.27 -11.93 -20.40
CA GLN A 92 -10.53 -11.85 -19.66
C GLN A 92 -10.50 -10.76 -18.58
N VAL A 93 -9.41 -10.71 -17.81
CA VAL A 93 -9.25 -9.72 -16.74
C VAL A 93 -9.10 -8.31 -17.31
N ALA A 94 -8.26 -8.12 -18.33
CA ALA A 94 -8.06 -6.84 -18.98
C ALA A 94 -9.39 -6.34 -19.56
N SER A 95 -10.04 -7.13 -20.41
CA SER A 95 -11.34 -6.80 -20.99
C SER A 95 -12.41 -6.52 -19.94
N ARG A 96 -12.48 -7.28 -18.84
CA ARG A 96 -13.41 -7.00 -17.74
C ARG A 96 -13.20 -5.59 -17.17
N LEU A 97 -11.95 -5.19 -16.94
CA LEU A 97 -11.64 -3.88 -16.37
C LEU A 97 -11.91 -2.77 -17.40
N THR A 98 -11.36 -2.92 -18.61
CA THR A 98 -11.38 -1.88 -19.66
C THR A 98 -12.77 -1.63 -20.21
N SER A 99 -13.54 -2.69 -20.52
CA SER A 99 -14.94 -2.55 -20.95
C SER A 99 -15.81 -1.88 -19.87
N THR A 100 -15.55 -2.16 -18.59
CA THR A 100 -16.28 -1.52 -17.49
C THR A 100 -15.97 -0.03 -17.42
N TRP A 101 -14.68 0.36 -17.47
CA TRP A 101 -14.33 1.78 -17.49
C TRP A 101 -14.89 2.48 -18.73
N ARG A 102 -14.79 1.87 -19.92
CA ARG A 102 -15.41 2.36 -21.16
C ARG A 102 -16.91 2.58 -20.97
N HIS A 103 -17.63 1.58 -20.45
CA HIS A 103 -19.08 1.65 -20.24
C HIS A 103 -19.49 2.82 -19.33
N TRP A 104 -18.80 2.99 -18.19
CA TRP A 104 -19.08 4.12 -17.29
C TRP A 104 -18.69 5.46 -17.91
N GLY A 105 -17.57 5.52 -18.63
CA GLY A 105 -17.15 6.72 -19.36
C GLY A 105 -18.16 7.14 -20.44
N GLU A 106 -18.64 6.20 -21.25
CA GLU A 106 -19.70 6.43 -22.26
C GLU A 106 -20.99 6.90 -21.61
N LYS A 107 -21.43 6.21 -20.54
CA LYS A 107 -22.69 6.54 -19.85
C LYS A 107 -22.71 7.98 -19.32
N TYR A 108 -21.56 8.48 -18.84
CA TYR A 108 -21.45 9.79 -18.20
C TYR A 108 -20.71 10.84 -19.04
N GLY A 109 -20.59 10.63 -20.36
CA GLY A 109 -20.14 11.67 -21.29
C GLY A 109 -18.64 11.98 -21.26
N TYR A 110 -17.79 11.03 -20.87
CA TYR A 110 -16.34 11.23 -20.86
C TYR A 110 -15.72 11.22 -22.26
N PHE A 111 -16.40 10.66 -23.27
CA PHE A 111 -15.89 10.51 -24.63
C PHE A 111 -16.69 11.38 -25.61
N ASP A 112 -16.00 12.06 -26.54
CA ASP A 112 -16.67 12.92 -27.53
C ASP A 112 -17.43 12.08 -28.58
N SER A 113 -16.94 10.87 -28.84
CA SER A 113 -17.55 9.94 -29.78
C SER A 113 -17.34 8.49 -29.35
N LYS A 114 -18.07 7.57 -30.00
CA LYS A 114 -17.84 6.13 -29.87
C LYS A 114 -16.41 5.74 -30.27
N LYS A 115 -15.82 6.41 -31.28
CA LYS A 115 -14.45 6.13 -31.71
C LYS A 115 -13.43 6.41 -30.60
N ASP A 116 -13.66 7.46 -29.81
CA ASP A 116 -12.81 7.79 -28.66
C ASP A 116 -12.97 6.75 -27.54
N ALA A 117 -14.18 6.27 -27.29
CA ALA A 117 -14.45 5.20 -26.33
C ALA A 117 -13.78 3.87 -26.75
N ASP A 118 -13.81 3.54 -28.04
CA ASP A 118 -13.15 2.35 -28.60
C ASP A 118 -11.62 2.50 -28.54
N ALA A 119 -11.07 3.68 -28.86
CA ALA A 119 -9.65 3.96 -28.70
C ALA A 119 -9.19 3.83 -27.25
N PHE A 120 -9.98 4.35 -26.30
CA PHE A 120 -9.69 4.25 -24.88
C PHE A 120 -9.58 2.80 -24.39
N GLU A 121 -10.54 1.93 -24.75
CA GLU A 121 -10.50 0.52 -24.38
C GLU A 121 -9.33 -0.21 -25.04
N ASP A 122 -9.06 0.04 -26.32
CA ASP A 122 -7.98 -0.62 -27.05
C ASP A 122 -6.60 -0.28 -26.48
N GLU A 123 -6.32 1.00 -26.24
CA GLU A 123 -5.07 1.47 -25.66
C GLU A 123 -4.85 0.87 -24.26
N LEU A 124 -5.92 0.73 -23.46
CA LEU A 124 -5.84 0.11 -22.14
C LEU A 124 -5.61 -1.40 -22.19
N ASN A 125 -6.28 -2.11 -23.10
CA ASN A 125 -6.06 -3.54 -23.29
C ASN A 125 -4.60 -3.80 -23.71
N TYR A 126 -4.06 -2.98 -24.61
CA TYR A 126 -2.64 -3.01 -24.98
C TYR A 126 -1.75 -2.78 -23.75
N MET A 127 -1.95 -1.68 -23.02
CA MET A 127 -1.11 -1.35 -21.86
C MET A 127 -1.14 -2.39 -20.74
N LEU A 128 -2.31 -2.98 -20.46
CA LEU A 128 -2.47 -4.02 -19.44
C LEU A 128 -1.79 -5.33 -19.86
N ALA A 129 -1.95 -5.75 -21.12
CA ALA A 129 -1.26 -6.92 -21.65
C ALA A 129 0.27 -6.71 -21.69
N GLY A 130 0.74 -5.50 -22.01
CA GLY A 130 2.15 -5.14 -22.06
C GLY A 130 2.81 -4.89 -20.70
N GLN A 131 2.07 -4.96 -19.58
CA GLN A 131 2.52 -4.56 -18.24
C GLN A 131 3.05 -3.12 -18.17
N MET A 132 2.49 -2.22 -18.98
CA MET A 132 2.84 -0.78 -18.97
C MET A 132 2.25 -0.05 -17.76
N ALA A 133 1.16 -0.56 -17.23
CA ALA A 133 0.48 0.00 -16.08
C ALA A 133 -0.31 -1.07 -15.33
N ALA A 134 -0.57 -0.81 -14.04
CA ALA A 134 -1.48 -1.61 -13.25
C ALA A 134 -2.28 -0.73 -12.28
N PRO A 135 -3.61 -0.92 -12.17
CA PRO A 135 -4.39 -0.30 -11.12
C PRO A 135 -4.14 -0.99 -9.78
N ASN A 136 -4.56 -0.37 -8.68
CA ASN A 136 -4.46 -0.95 -7.34
C ASN A 136 -5.24 -2.27 -7.21
N SER A 137 -4.81 -3.15 -6.30
CA SER A 137 -5.37 -4.50 -6.14
C SER A 137 -6.92 -4.57 -6.05
N PRO A 138 -7.62 -3.70 -5.29
CA PRO A 138 -9.09 -3.68 -5.29
C PRO A 138 -9.76 -3.55 -6.67
N GLN A 139 -9.14 -2.88 -7.64
CA GLN A 139 -9.68 -2.79 -9.01
C GLN A 139 -9.73 -4.18 -9.65
N TRP A 140 -8.63 -4.93 -9.58
CA TRP A 140 -8.55 -6.29 -10.08
C TRP A 140 -9.60 -7.21 -9.45
N PHE A 141 -9.84 -7.07 -8.14
CA PHE A 141 -10.77 -7.91 -7.40
C PHE A 141 -12.23 -7.63 -7.70
N ASN A 142 -12.60 -6.35 -7.84
CA ASN A 142 -13.99 -5.91 -7.71
C ASN A 142 -14.57 -5.33 -9.02
N THR A 143 -13.74 -4.69 -9.85
CA THR A 143 -14.21 -3.91 -10.99
C THR A 143 -14.70 -4.82 -12.12
N GLY A 144 -15.89 -4.52 -12.63
CA GLY A 144 -16.46 -5.21 -13.79
C GLY A 144 -17.05 -6.60 -13.53
N LEU A 145 -17.08 -7.09 -12.29
CA LEU A 145 -17.70 -8.38 -11.99
C LEU A 145 -19.19 -8.42 -12.36
N ALA A 146 -19.93 -7.35 -12.08
CA ALA A 146 -21.34 -7.25 -12.48
C ALA A 146 -21.49 -6.95 -13.98
N HIS A 147 -20.64 -6.08 -14.54
CA HIS A 147 -20.73 -5.65 -15.93
C HIS A 147 -20.37 -6.77 -16.91
N ALA A 148 -19.22 -7.41 -16.71
CA ALA A 148 -18.71 -8.44 -17.61
C ALA A 148 -19.34 -9.82 -17.34
N TYR A 149 -19.64 -10.15 -16.08
CA TYR A 149 -20.04 -11.52 -15.70
C TYR A 149 -21.42 -11.62 -15.01
N GLY A 150 -22.13 -10.50 -14.78
CA GLY A 150 -23.43 -10.52 -14.11
C GLY A 150 -23.40 -10.81 -12.61
N ILE A 151 -22.22 -10.80 -11.97
CA ILE A 151 -22.04 -11.13 -10.55
C ILE A 151 -22.40 -9.90 -9.69
N LYS A 152 -23.45 -9.98 -8.85
CA LYS A 152 -23.96 -8.84 -8.05
C LYS A 152 -23.70 -8.93 -6.53
N GLY A 153 -23.80 -10.12 -5.92
CA GLY A 153 -23.56 -10.34 -4.47
C GLY A 153 -24.57 -9.65 -3.54
N ASP A 154 -24.50 -9.90 -2.24
CA ASP A 154 -25.43 -9.30 -1.26
C ASP A 154 -25.03 -7.87 -0.88
N ALA A 155 -25.99 -7.01 -0.54
CA ALA A 155 -25.71 -5.67 -0.01
C ALA A 155 -24.98 -5.72 1.34
N GLN A 156 -23.94 -4.90 1.52
CA GLN A 156 -23.09 -4.86 2.72
C GLN A 156 -23.14 -3.53 3.49
N GLY A 157 -24.10 -2.66 3.16
CA GLY A 157 -24.29 -1.37 3.84
C GLY A 157 -23.44 -0.24 3.28
N HIS A 158 -23.04 -0.33 2.00
CA HIS A 158 -22.31 0.71 1.27
C HIS A 158 -23.24 1.77 0.68
N TYR A 159 -22.65 2.92 0.33
CA TYR A 159 -23.30 4.10 -0.22
C TYR A 159 -22.52 4.63 -1.43
N TYR A 160 -23.19 5.42 -2.26
CA TYR A 160 -22.58 6.15 -3.37
C TYR A 160 -23.37 7.45 -3.60
N VAL A 161 -22.78 8.44 -4.27
CA VAL A 161 -23.54 9.57 -4.82
C VAL A 161 -23.98 9.20 -6.23
N ASP A 162 -25.29 9.21 -6.47
CA ASP A 162 -25.83 8.98 -7.80
C ASP A 162 -25.48 10.17 -8.71
N PRO A 163 -24.75 9.99 -9.83
CA PRO A 163 -24.27 11.12 -10.62
C PRO A 163 -25.37 11.86 -11.39
N GLU A 164 -26.58 11.29 -11.54
CA GLU A 164 -27.69 11.92 -12.25
C GLU A 164 -28.54 12.73 -11.28
N THR A 165 -28.83 12.18 -10.10
CA THR A 165 -29.67 12.84 -9.08
C THR A 165 -28.88 13.64 -8.06
N GLU A 166 -27.56 13.47 -8.03
CA GLU A 166 -26.62 14.08 -7.10
C GLU A 166 -26.85 13.74 -5.61
N LYS A 167 -27.64 12.68 -5.33
CA LYS A 167 -28.01 12.29 -3.97
C LYS A 167 -27.26 11.06 -3.50
N ILE A 168 -26.91 11.06 -2.21
CA ILE A 168 -26.39 9.89 -1.51
C ILE A 168 -27.44 8.79 -1.53
N THR A 169 -27.06 7.63 -2.05
CA THR A 169 -27.91 6.47 -2.25
C THR A 169 -27.25 5.24 -1.67
N LYS A 170 -28.06 4.35 -1.07
CA LYS A 170 -27.59 3.06 -0.56
C LYS A 170 -27.40 2.08 -1.70
N SER A 171 -26.29 1.36 -1.70
CA SER A 171 -26.02 0.33 -2.69
C SER A 171 -26.98 -0.85 -2.59
N LYS A 172 -27.43 -1.32 -3.75
CA LYS A 172 -28.37 -2.45 -3.86
C LYS A 172 -27.67 -3.81 -3.69
N ASP A 173 -26.39 -3.89 -4.05
CA ASP A 173 -25.59 -5.11 -4.05
C ASP A 173 -24.09 -4.78 -3.92
N SER A 174 -23.23 -5.80 -3.97
CA SER A 174 -21.78 -5.68 -3.75
C SER A 174 -20.96 -5.25 -4.97
N TYR A 175 -21.46 -5.42 -6.20
CA TYR A 175 -20.59 -5.38 -7.39
C TYR A 175 -21.15 -4.62 -8.60
N SER A 176 -22.46 -4.30 -8.64
CA SER A 176 -23.03 -3.38 -9.64
C SER A 176 -22.37 -2.01 -9.58
N ARG A 177 -21.94 -1.60 -8.39
CA ARG A 177 -20.96 -0.53 -8.17
C ARG A 177 -19.78 -1.15 -7.41
N PRO A 178 -18.57 -1.22 -7.98
CA PRO A 178 -17.44 -1.85 -7.27
C PRO A 178 -16.93 -0.99 -6.10
N GLN A 179 -16.10 -1.59 -5.22
CA GLN A 179 -15.20 -0.83 -4.33
C GLN A 179 -13.78 -0.84 -4.93
N PRO A 180 -13.44 0.11 -5.84
CA PRO A 180 -12.16 0.10 -6.53
C PRO A 180 -11.04 0.82 -5.76
N HIS A 181 -11.35 1.55 -4.69
CA HIS A 181 -10.39 2.38 -3.97
C HIS A 181 -9.54 1.54 -3.02
N ALA A 182 -8.24 1.80 -2.94
CA ALA A 182 -7.33 1.09 -2.02
C ALA A 182 -7.13 1.83 -0.72
N CYS A 183 -7.21 3.15 -0.73
CA CYS A 183 -6.70 4.00 0.33
C CYS A 183 -7.83 4.88 0.86
N PHE A 184 -7.98 4.90 2.18
CA PHE A 184 -9.01 5.66 2.87
C PHE A 184 -8.39 6.44 4.03
N VAL A 185 -8.88 7.65 4.23
CA VAL A 185 -8.66 8.41 5.46
C VAL A 185 -10.02 8.50 6.14
N GLN A 186 -10.07 8.26 7.45
CA GLN A 186 -11.32 8.27 8.21
C GLN A 186 -11.20 9.13 9.46
N SER A 187 -12.28 9.82 9.79
CA SER A 187 -12.40 10.52 11.06
C SER A 187 -12.87 9.58 12.17
N VAL A 188 -12.57 9.98 13.41
CA VAL A 188 -13.15 9.43 14.63
C VAL A 188 -13.49 10.57 15.58
N GLN A 189 -14.68 10.51 16.15
CA GLN A 189 -15.14 11.42 17.20
C GLN A 189 -14.92 10.78 18.57
N ASP A 190 -14.77 11.62 19.58
CA ASP A 190 -14.66 11.20 20.98
C ASP A 190 -16.03 10.83 21.57
N ASP A 191 -16.62 9.80 20.95
CA ASP A 191 -17.91 9.19 21.25
C ASP A 191 -17.77 7.67 21.15
N LEU A 192 -18.43 6.93 22.04
CA LEU A 192 -18.27 5.48 22.10
C LEU A 192 -18.98 4.74 20.96
N VAL A 193 -20.27 5.03 20.69
CA VAL A 193 -21.16 4.15 19.90
C VAL A 193 -22.00 4.84 18.84
N ASN A 194 -22.07 6.17 18.83
CA ASN A 194 -22.85 6.91 17.83
C ASN A 194 -22.14 6.91 16.47
N GLU A 195 -22.85 7.35 15.42
CA GLU A 195 -22.29 7.51 14.08
C GLU A 195 -21.05 8.43 14.13
N GLY A 196 -19.92 7.97 13.57
CA GLY A 196 -18.64 8.67 13.67
C GLY A 196 -17.83 8.39 14.94
N GLY A 197 -18.38 7.66 15.93
CA GLY A 197 -17.69 7.27 17.15
C GLY A 197 -16.71 6.08 16.99
N ILE A 198 -16.14 5.63 18.11
CA ILE A 198 -15.07 4.62 18.17
C ILE A 198 -15.54 3.26 17.65
N PHE A 199 -16.68 2.73 18.11
CA PHE A 199 -17.17 1.42 17.66
C PHE A 199 -17.82 1.45 16.27
N ASP A 200 -18.29 2.63 15.83
CA ASP A 200 -18.70 2.82 14.44
C ASP A 200 -17.48 2.76 13.50
N LEU A 201 -16.35 3.36 13.89
CA LEU A 201 -15.09 3.24 13.13
C LEU A 201 -14.69 1.77 12.93
N VAL A 202 -14.74 0.94 13.99
CA VAL A 202 -14.46 -0.52 13.89
C VAL A 202 -15.32 -1.16 12.79
N THR A 203 -16.60 -0.81 12.73
CA THR A 203 -17.53 -1.34 11.72
C THR A 203 -17.21 -0.85 10.32
N ARG A 204 -16.91 0.45 10.15
CA ARG A 204 -16.53 1.04 8.86
C ARG A 204 -15.22 0.45 8.33
N GLU A 205 -14.23 0.27 9.19
CA GLU A 205 -12.96 -0.38 8.85
C GLU A 205 -13.14 -1.84 8.44
N ALA A 206 -13.99 -2.59 9.14
CA ALA A 206 -14.27 -3.97 8.77
C ALA A 206 -14.89 -4.09 7.37
N ARG A 207 -15.78 -3.16 6.99
CA ARG A 207 -16.32 -3.08 5.63
C ARG A 207 -15.21 -2.82 4.60
N LEU A 208 -14.27 -1.93 4.89
CA LEU A 208 -13.15 -1.64 3.98
C LEU A 208 -12.21 -2.83 3.81
N PHE A 209 -11.80 -3.45 4.92
CA PHE A 209 -10.88 -4.59 4.89
C PHE A 209 -11.46 -5.75 4.09
N LYS A 210 -12.76 -6.04 4.23
CA LYS A 210 -13.46 -7.10 3.47
C LYS A 210 -13.19 -7.04 1.95
N TYR A 211 -13.09 -5.84 1.37
CA TYR A 211 -12.93 -5.64 -0.08
C TYR A 211 -11.49 -5.34 -0.54
N GLY A 212 -10.49 -5.47 0.34
CA GLY A 212 -9.09 -5.33 -0.06
C GLY A 212 -8.47 -3.95 0.22
N SER A 213 -9.19 -3.04 0.86
CA SER A 213 -8.76 -1.65 1.07
C SER A 213 -8.12 -1.45 2.45
N GLY A 214 -7.22 -0.48 2.54
CA GLY A 214 -6.59 -0.04 3.77
C GLY A 214 -7.10 1.33 4.21
N THR A 215 -6.91 1.67 5.48
CA THR A 215 -7.49 2.87 6.09
C THR A 215 -6.55 3.51 7.10
N GLY A 216 -6.63 4.82 7.29
CA GLY A 216 -5.92 5.49 8.37
C GLY A 216 -6.75 6.57 9.05
N THR A 217 -6.42 6.80 10.32
CA THR A 217 -7.16 7.70 11.20
C THR A 217 -6.21 8.39 12.15
N ASN A 218 -6.43 9.68 12.37
CA ASN A 218 -5.80 10.43 13.45
C ASN A 218 -6.69 10.35 14.69
N PHE A 219 -6.13 9.81 15.78
CA PHE A 219 -6.84 9.55 17.03
C PHE A 219 -6.68 10.67 18.06
N SER A 220 -6.04 11.78 17.69
CA SER A 220 -5.74 12.89 18.59
C SER A 220 -6.97 13.60 19.14
N ARG A 221 -8.16 13.36 18.57
CA ARG A 221 -9.43 13.87 19.10
C ARG A 221 -9.91 13.09 20.34
N LEU A 222 -9.47 11.85 20.53
CA LEU A 222 -9.89 11.03 21.66
C LEU A 222 -9.24 11.51 22.95
N ARG A 223 -10.01 11.56 24.04
CA ARG A 223 -9.49 11.98 25.33
C ARG A 223 -8.52 10.93 25.92
N GLY A 224 -7.50 11.43 26.61
CA GLY A 224 -6.54 10.62 27.34
C GLY A 224 -7.11 9.95 28.59
N GLU A 225 -6.31 9.07 29.17
CA GLU A 225 -6.62 8.32 30.37
C GLU A 225 -6.89 9.29 31.52
N ASN A 226 -7.87 8.96 32.35
CA ASN A 226 -8.28 9.75 33.51
C ASN A 226 -8.97 11.09 33.21
N GLU A 227 -9.13 11.51 31.95
CA GLU A 227 -9.95 12.67 31.59
C GLU A 227 -11.44 12.41 31.94
N SER A 228 -12.16 13.47 32.32
CA SER A 228 -13.54 13.35 32.83
C SER A 228 -14.54 12.94 31.74
N LEU A 229 -15.57 12.19 32.10
CA LEU A 229 -16.69 11.82 31.21
C LEU A 229 -17.97 12.61 31.54
N SER A 230 -18.81 12.88 30.53
CA SER A 230 -20.06 13.63 30.70
C SER A 230 -21.08 12.93 31.61
N GLY A 231 -21.11 11.59 31.62
CA GLY A 231 -21.95 10.78 32.49
C GLY A 231 -21.41 10.57 33.91
N GLY A 232 -20.28 11.21 34.26
CA GLY A 232 -19.50 10.93 35.46
C GLY A 232 -18.49 9.79 35.24
N GLY A 233 -17.44 9.76 36.07
CA GLY A 233 -16.32 8.82 35.92
C GLY A 233 -15.18 9.36 35.06
N LYS A 234 -14.30 8.45 34.62
CA LYS A 234 -13.03 8.77 33.95
C LYS A 234 -12.83 7.91 32.70
N SER A 235 -12.18 8.47 31.70
CA SER A 235 -11.80 7.78 30.46
C SER A 235 -10.81 6.64 30.73
N SER A 236 -10.97 5.54 29.98
CA SER A 236 -9.98 4.44 29.89
C SER A 236 -8.75 4.80 29.07
N GLY A 237 -8.74 5.97 28.43
CA GLY A 237 -7.64 6.45 27.61
C GLY A 237 -7.61 5.90 26.19
N LEU A 238 -6.86 6.59 25.33
CA LEU A 238 -6.72 6.28 23.91
C LEU A 238 -6.11 4.89 23.71
N MET A 239 -5.04 4.56 24.43
CA MET A 239 -4.33 3.29 24.24
C MET A 239 -5.23 2.06 24.44
N SER A 240 -6.22 2.14 25.34
CA SER A 240 -7.20 1.08 25.57
C SER A 240 -8.06 0.80 24.34
N PHE A 241 -8.49 1.84 23.63
CA PHE A 241 -9.29 1.70 22.41
C PHE A 241 -8.45 1.27 21.21
N LEU A 242 -7.20 1.74 21.12
CA LEU A 242 -6.26 1.28 20.09
C LEU A 242 -6.01 -0.23 20.18
N ALA A 243 -5.96 -0.80 21.39
CA ALA A 243 -5.86 -2.24 21.57
C ALA A 243 -7.07 -3.01 20.98
N VAL A 244 -8.28 -2.46 21.07
CA VAL A 244 -9.49 -3.05 20.46
C VAL A 244 -9.41 -2.98 18.94
N LEU A 245 -9.07 -1.81 18.40
CA LEU A 245 -8.96 -1.58 16.95
C LEU A 245 -7.86 -2.44 16.31
N ASP A 246 -6.72 -2.59 16.97
CA ASP A 246 -5.63 -3.48 16.55
C ASP A 246 -6.10 -4.94 16.45
N ARG A 247 -6.83 -5.43 17.47
CA ARG A 247 -7.38 -6.78 17.47
C ARG A 247 -8.44 -6.99 16.42
N ALA A 248 -9.30 -6.00 16.20
CA ALA A 248 -10.30 -6.05 15.14
C ALA A 248 -9.64 -6.17 13.76
N ALA A 249 -8.61 -5.36 13.49
CA ALA A 249 -7.84 -5.44 12.24
C ALA A 249 -7.17 -6.81 12.06
N GLY A 250 -6.55 -7.36 13.10
CA GLY A 250 -5.90 -8.67 13.07
C GLY A 250 -6.85 -9.86 12.84
N ALA A 251 -8.14 -9.70 13.17
CA ALA A 251 -9.16 -10.74 12.98
C ALA A 251 -9.70 -10.82 11.55
N ILE A 252 -9.48 -9.81 10.71
CA ILE A 252 -10.11 -9.69 9.38
C ILE A 252 -9.08 -10.00 8.28
N LYS A 253 -9.45 -10.94 7.39
CA LYS A 253 -8.71 -11.22 6.15
C LYS A 253 -9.23 -10.36 5.01
N SER A 254 -8.33 -9.70 4.31
CA SER A 254 -8.67 -8.66 3.34
C SER A 254 -8.91 -9.20 1.92
N GLY A 255 -9.99 -8.77 1.27
CA GLY A 255 -10.33 -9.12 -0.12
C GLY A 255 -10.67 -10.60 -0.35
N GLY A 256 -11.04 -11.35 0.70
CA GLY A 256 -11.26 -12.80 0.59
C GLY A 256 -9.98 -13.62 0.33
N THR A 257 -8.80 -13.01 0.47
CA THR A 257 -7.49 -13.65 0.27
C THR A 257 -6.79 -13.88 1.62
N THR A 258 -5.55 -14.39 1.61
CA THR A 258 -4.72 -14.53 2.82
C THR A 258 -4.08 -13.22 3.31
N ARG A 259 -4.44 -12.05 2.74
CA ARG A 259 -3.85 -10.75 3.08
C ARG A 259 -4.40 -10.21 4.41
N ARG A 260 -3.53 -9.65 5.26
CA ARG A 260 -3.92 -8.95 6.50
C ARG A 260 -4.55 -7.59 6.19
N ALA A 261 -5.41 -7.11 7.09
CA ALA A 261 -5.87 -5.72 7.08
C ALA A 261 -4.67 -4.75 7.14
N ALA A 262 -4.82 -3.58 6.52
CA ALA A 262 -3.80 -2.53 6.52
C ALA A 262 -4.37 -1.27 7.16
N LYS A 263 -3.79 -0.83 8.27
CA LYS A 263 -4.26 0.29 9.09
C LYS A 263 -3.13 1.28 9.38
N MET A 264 -3.41 2.58 9.31
CA MET A 264 -2.55 3.64 9.87
C MET A 264 -3.21 4.23 11.13
N VAL A 265 -2.41 4.40 12.19
CA VAL A 265 -2.79 5.10 13.41
C VAL A 265 -1.90 6.34 13.53
N CYS A 266 -2.50 7.52 13.45
CA CYS A 266 -1.80 8.79 13.62
C CYS A 266 -2.09 9.40 14.99
N LEU A 267 -1.09 10.04 15.60
CA LEU A 267 -1.23 10.80 16.83
C LEU A 267 -0.40 12.09 16.80
N ASP A 268 -0.96 13.18 17.31
CA ASP A 268 -0.33 14.50 17.37
C ASP A 268 0.68 14.54 18.53
N MET A 269 1.80 15.25 18.32
CA MET A 269 2.89 15.31 19.28
C MET A 269 2.53 15.95 20.63
N ASP A 270 1.40 16.65 20.73
CA ASP A 270 0.90 17.28 21.95
C ASP A 270 -0.18 16.44 22.68
N HIS A 271 -0.47 15.23 22.21
CA HIS A 271 -1.47 14.37 22.85
C HIS A 271 -1.00 13.90 24.25
N PRO A 272 -1.87 13.83 25.28
CA PRO A 272 -1.48 13.47 26.65
C PRO A 272 -0.87 12.07 26.77
N GLU A 273 -1.28 11.15 25.88
CA GLU A 273 -0.75 9.78 25.83
C GLU A 273 0.37 9.57 24.78
N ILE A 274 0.95 10.63 24.20
CA ILE A 274 1.95 10.52 23.12
C ILE A 274 3.15 9.65 23.51
N GLU A 275 3.61 9.75 24.76
CA GLU A 275 4.73 8.96 25.26
C GLU A 275 4.44 7.45 25.22
N ASN A 276 3.23 7.03 25.61
CA ASN A 276 2.81 5.63 25.59
C ASN A 276 2.64 5.12 24.16
N PHE A 277 2.11 5.96 23.28
CA PHE A 277 1.93 5.64 21.86
C PHE A 277 3.28 5.38 21.16
N ILE A 278 4.28 6.23 21.41
CA ILE A 278 5.63 6.08 20.85
C ILE A 278 6.26 4.76 21.27
N ASP A 279 6.16 4.40 22.56
CA ASP A 279 6.80 3.18 23.07
C ASP A 279 6.04 1.90 22.74
N TRP A 280 4.79 2.00 22.27
CA TRP A 280 3.83 0.90 22.30
C TRP A 280 4.35 -0.35 21.59
N LYS A 281 4.71 -0.24 20.31
CA LYS A 281 5.18 -1.38 19.51
C LYS A 281 6.48 -1.97 20.05
N MET A 282 7.44 -1.12 20.40
CA MET A 282 8.72 -1.54 20.97
C MET A 282 8.51 -2.38 22.25
N ILE A 283 7.66 -1.91 23.17
CA ILE A 283 7.35 -2.63 24.41
C ILE A 283 6.63 -3.95 24.10
N GLU A 284 5.72 -3.97 23.14
CA GLU A 284 5.01 -5.20 22.73
C GLU A 284 5.96 -6.23 22.08
N GLU A 285 6.96 -5.81 21.31
CA GLU A 285 8.01 -6.71 20.78
C GLU A 285 8.91 -7.27 21.88
N GLN A 286 9.24 -6.46 22.90
CA GLN A 286 9.96 -6.96 24.09
C GLN A 286 9.15 -8.05 24.82
N LYS A 287 7.82 -7.96 24.86
CA LYS A 287 6.97 -9.03 25.40
C LYS A 287 7.07 -10.30 24.56
N VAL A 288 7.12 -10.21 23.23
CA VAL A 288 7.35 -11.37 22.35
C VAL A 288 8.69 -12.03 22.66
N ALA A 289 9.76 -11.24 22.80
CA ALA A 289 11.08 -11.75 23.15
C ALA A 289 11.05 -12.47 24.52
N ALA A 290 10.36 -11.91 25.51
CA ALA A 290 10.19 -12.52 26.83
C ALA A 290 9.38 -13.82 26.78
N LEU A 291 8.30 -13.88 25.98
CA LEU A 291 7.51 -15.11 25.77
C LEU A 291 8.34 -16.21 25.09
N ASN A 292 9.11 -15.85 24.06
CA ASN A 292 10.02 -16.76 23.39
C ASN A 292 11.06 -17.33 24.37
N ALA A 293 11.80 -16.46 25.07
CA ALA A 293 12.83 -16.89 26.03
C ALA A 293 12.24 -17.71 27.19
N GLY A 294 11.16 -17.21 27.82
CA GLY A 294 10.52 -17.85 28.97
C GLY A 294 9.90 -19.21 28.65
N SER A 295 9.32 -19.37 27.45
CA SER A 295 8.75 -20.66 27.04
C SER A 295 9.83 -21.73 26.80
N HIS A 296 10.98 -21.35 26.22
CA HIS A 296 12.12 -22.24 26.07
C HIS A 296 12.76 -22.63 27.40
N ILE A 297 12.91 -21.68 28.33
CA ILE A 297 13.39 -21.96 29.69
C ILE A 297 12.44 -22.94 30.40
N CYS A 298 11.12 -22.67 30.35
CA CYS A 298 10.12 -23.58 30.91
C CYS A 298 10.24 -24.99 30.34
N TYR A 299 10.29 -25.14 29.01
CA TYR A 299 10.43 -26.44 28.36
C TYR A 299 11.70 -27.16 28.82
N GLN A 300 12.86 -26.50 28.74
CA GLN A 300 14.15 -27.12 29.06
C GLN A 300 14.24 -27.56 30.53
N GLU A 301 13.84 -26.71 31.47
CA GLU A 301 13.96 -26.99 32.90
C GLU A 301 12.91 -28.01 33.37
N LEU A 302 11.67 -27.90 32.90
CA LEU A 302 10.64 -28.90 33.22
C LEU A 302 10.97 -30.26 32.63
N LYS A 303 11.55 -30.32 31.42
CA LYS A 303 11.99 -31.59 30.81
C LYS A 303 13.04 -32.30 31.66
N LYS A 304 14.06 -31.57 32.14
CA LYS A 304 15.07 -32.11 33.06
C LYS A 304 14.44 -32.64 34.35
N ILE A 305 13.45 -31.93 34.89
CA ILE A 305 12.71 -32.36 36.09
C ILE A 305 11.94 -33.66 35.82
N VAL A 306 11.24 -33.75 34.68
CA VAL A 306 10.51 -34.95 34.27
C VAL A 306 11.45 -36.15 34.11
N GLU A 307 12.54 -36.00 33.37
CA GLU A 307 13.54 -37.05 33.15
C GLU A 307 14.13 -37.54 34.48
N CYS A 308 14.52 -36.60 35.35
CA CYS A 308 15.10 -36.92 36.66
C CYS A 308 14.10 -37.58 37.62
N ALA A 309 12.83 -37.14 37.61
CA ALA A 309 11.79 -37.71 38.45
C ALA A 309 11.38 -39.11 37.97
N TYR A 310 11.31 -39.32 36.66
CA TYR A 310 10.98 -40.62 36.05
C TYR A 310 12.05 -41.68 36.37
N SER A 311 13.34 -41.34 36.31
CA SER A 311 14.42 -42.29 36.59
C SER A 311 14.78 -42.42 38.08
N GLY A 312 14.62 -41.34 38.86
CA GLY A 312 15.16 -41.22 40.22
C GLY A 312 14.13 -41.09 41.34
N GLY A 313 12.82 -41.14 41.02
CA GLY A 313 11.74 -41.00 41.97
C GLY A 313 11.31 -39.54 42.22
N LEU A 314 10.06 -39.39 42.67
CA LEU A 314 9.32 -38.12 42.73
C LEU A 314 9.56 -37.29 44.00
N ASP A 315 10.15 -37.89 45.03
CA ASP A 315 10.35 -37.26 46.34
C ASP A 315 11.67 -36.46 46.36
N PRO A 316 11.64 -35.11 46.40
CA PRO A 316 12.85 -34.29 46.40
C PRO A 316 13.73 -34.50 47.63
N GLU A 317 13.19 -34.99 48.76
CA GLU A 317 14.02 -35.29 49.94
C GLU A 317 14.80 -36.60 49.77
N LYS A 318 14.32 -37.51 48.92
CA LYS A 318 15.00 -38.78 48.60
C LYS A 318 15.80 -38.73 47.30
N ASN A 319 15.55 -37.72 46.46
CA ASN A 319 16.25 -37.47 45.20
C ASN A 319 16.92 -36.08 45.23
N PRO A 320 18.19 -35.99 45.71
CA PRO A 320 18.91 -34.72 45.80
C PRO A 320 19.08 -34.00 44.46
N GLN A 321 19.17 -34.77 43.37
CA GLN A 321 19.28 -34.22 42.02
C GLN A 321 17.97 -33.55 41.59
N LEU A 322 16.82 -34.15 41.89
CA LEU A 322 15.52 -33.55 41.67
C LEU A 322 15.36 -32.25 42.49
N LYS A 323 15.73 -32.26 43.78
CA LYS A 323 15.71 -31.06 44.63
C LYS A 323 16.58 -29.93 44.08
N LYS A 324 17.76 -30.27 43.53
CA LYS A 324 18.65 -29.31 42.87
C LYS A 324 18.01 -28.74 41.60
N LEU A 325 17.40 -29.58 40.76
CA LEU A 325 16.74 -29.16 39.52
C LEU A 325 15.50 -28.29 39.80
N ILE A 326 14.70 -28.61 40.81
CA ILE A 326 13.55 -27.79 41.23
C ILE A 326 14.03 -26.39 41.65
N ARG A 327 15.07 -26.30 42.49
CA ARG A 327 15.64 -25.01 42.91
C ARG A 327 16.23 -24.23 41.73
N ALA A 328 16.90 -24.91 40.80
CA ALA A 328 17.45 -24.28 39.61
C ALA A 328 16.35 -23.74 38.67
N ALA A 329 15.25 -24.48 38.50
CA ALA A 329 14.11 -24.06 37.69
C ALA A 329 13.38 -22.85 38.32
N ASP A 330 13.17 -22.87 39.64
CA ASP A 330 12.59 -21.74 40.39
C ASP A 330 13.47 -20.49 40.29
N GLY A 331 14.80 -20.64 40.43
CA GLY A 331 15.77 -19.57 40.22
C GLY A 331 15.84 -19.04 38.78
N LYS A 332 15.23 -19.74 37.82
CA LYS A 332 15.06 -19.31 36.42
C LYS A 332 13.61 -18.88 36.13
N PHE A 333 12.83 -18.56 37.16
CA PHE A 333 11.45 -18.07 37.07
C PHE A 333 10.44 -19.07 36.48
N VAL A 334 10.73 -20.37 36.50
CA VAL A 334 9.74 -21.39 36.13
C VAL A 334 8.68 -21.46 37.23
N PRO A 335 7.38 -21.25 36.94
CA PRO A 335 6.39 -21.19 38.01
C PRO A 335 6.25 -22.52 38.74
N LEU A 336 6.30 -22.49 40.08
CA LEU A 336 6.19 -23.68 40.93
C LEU A 336 4.96 -24.55 40.63
N LYS A 337 3.85 -23.94 40.19
CA LYS A 337 2.63 -24.66 39.78
C LYS A 337 2.88 -25.60 38.59
N TYR A 338 3.71 -25.20 37.64
CA TYR A 338 4.10 -26.06 36.50
C TYR A 338 5.02 -27.20 36.95
N ILE A 339 5.99 -26.91 37.83
CA ILE A 339 6.87 -27.94 38.41
C ILE A 339 6.03 -29.02 39.12
N LYS A 340 5.09 -28.59 39.98
CA LYS A 340 4.19 -29.53 40.67
C LYS A 340 3.34 -30.33 39.68
N ARG A 341 2.79 -29.69 38.65
CA ARG A 341 1.95 -30.36 37.65
C ARG A 341 2.73 -31.40 36.85
N VAL A 342 3.99 -31.13 36.46
CA VAL A 342 4.77 -32.13 35.71
C VAL A 342 5.14 -33.32 36.59
N LEU A 343 5.46 -33.10 37.87
CA LEU A 343 5.71 -34.20 38.81
C LEU A 343 4.46 -35.06 39.02
N MET A 344 3.28 -34.46 39.18
CA MET A 344 2.01 -35.21 39.25
C MET A 344 1.77 -36.04 37.97
N ARG A 345 2.07 -35.48 36.79
CA ARG A 345 1.92 -36.24 35.54
C ARG A 345 2.90 -37.42 35.45
N VAL A 346 4.11 -37.28 35.96
CA VAL A 346 5.07 -38.40 36.07
C VAL A 346 4.57 -39.45 37.07
N GLU A 347 3.98 -39.02 38.19
CA GLU A 347 3.29 -39.91 39.14
C GLU A 347 2.14 -40.69 38.48
N ASP A 348 1.38 -40.03 37.61
CA ASP A 348 0.31 -40.63 36.81
C ASP A 348 0.82 -41.48 35.62
N GLY A 349 2.14 -41.65 35.47
CA GLY A 349 2.77 -42.55 34.50
C GLY A 349 3.23 -41.92 33.18
N MET A 350 3.27 -40.58 33.06
CA MET A 350 3.80 -39.89 31.89
C MET A 350 5.30 -40.19 31.70
N LYS A 351 5.68 -40.64 30.50
CA LYS A 351 7.08 -40.85 30.13
C LYS A 351 7.75 -39.55 29.67
N PRO A 352 9.09 -39.42 29.78
CA PRO A 352 9.80 -38.23 29.34
C PRO A 352 9.58 -37.86 27.87
N GLU A 353 9.41 -38.87 27.00
CA GLU A 353 9.16 -38.67 25.56
C GLU A 353 7.76 -38.07 25.30
N GLU A 354 6.84 -38.24 26.24
CA GLU A 354 5.47 -37.71 26.16
C GLU A 354 5.37 -36.29 26.73
N PHE A 355 6.43 -35.79 27.40
CA PHE A 355 6.46 -34.43 27.90
C PHE A 355 6.58 -33.44 26.75
N SER A 356 5.59 -32.54 26.69
CA SER A 356 5.60 -31.40 25.80
C SER A 356 5.26 -30.14 26.57
N PHE A 357 5.93 -29.05 26.19
CA PHE A 357 5.62 -27.70 26.60
C PHE A 357 5.73 -26.83 25.36
N LYS A 358 4.71 -26.01 25.12
CA LYS A 358 4.68 -25.17 23.93
C LYS A 358 5.76 -24.11 24.01
N THR A 359 6.66 -24.09 23.03
CA THR A 359 7.62 -23.01 22.82
C THR A 359 7.08 -22.03 21.77
N TYR A 360 7.50 -20.78 21.88
CA TYR A 360 7.19 -19.74 20.91
C TYR A 360 8.42 -19.36 20.11
N ASP A 361 8.25 -18.57 19.06
CA ASP A 361 9.34 -18.02 18.26
C ASP A 361 9.07 -16.54 17.95
N THR A 362 10.09 -15.86 17.41
CA THR A 362 10.06 -14.43 17.08
C THR A 362 9.72 -14.15 15.62
N ASP A 363 9.18 -15.11 14.86
CA ASP A 363 8.64 -14.83 13.53
C ASP A 363 7.39 -13.93 13.68
N PHE A 364 7.28 -12.87 12.89
CA PHE A 364 6.15 -11.94 12.95
C PHE A 364 4.77 -12.59 12.65
N ARG A 365 4.76 -13.83 12.14
CA ARG A 365 3.55 -14.64 11.91
C ARG A 365 3.27 -15.63 13.04
N SER A 366 4.16 -15.71 14.02
CA SER A 366 4.10 -16.65 15.13
C SER A 366 2.90 -16.40 16.02
N GLU A 367 2.57 -17.39 16.84
CA GLU A 367 1.51 -17.23 17.83
C GLU A 367 1.84 -16.15 18.86
N ALA A 368 3.11 -15.98 19.24
CA ALA A 368 3.49 -14.96 20.22
C ALA A 368 3.19 -13.56 19.70
N TYR A 369 3.53 -13.26 18.43
CA TYR A 369 3.18 -11.98 17.80
C TYR A 369 1.66 -11.73 17.75
N ARG A 370 0.84 -12.79 17.58
CA ARG A 370 -0.62 -12.65 17.62
C ARG A 370 -1.18 -12.37 19.01
N THR A 371 -0.39 -12.53 20.08
CA THR A 371 -0.82 -12.29 21.46
C THR A 371 -0.48 -10.90 21.99
N VAL A 372 0.33 -10.12 21.29
CA VAL A 372 0.73 -8.76 21.67
C VAL A 372 -0.05 -7.69 20.87
N GLY A 373 -0.04 -6.45 21.34
CA GLY A 373 -0.77 -5.33 20.74
C GLY A 373 0.03 -4.53 19.71
N GLY A 374 -0.68 -3.73 18.92
CA GLY A 374 -0.11 -2.72 18.02
C GLY A 374 0.56 -3.29 16.77
N GLN A 375 0.41 -4.60 16.49
CA GLN A 375 1.11 -5.29 15.39
C GLN A 375 0.30 -5.31 14.08
N ASN A 376 -0.95 -4.83 14.09
CA ASN A 376 -1.86 -4.83 12.94
C ASN A 376 -2.09 -3.42 12.37
N SER A 377 -1.27 -2.45 12.76
CA SER A 377 -1.23 -1.10 12.20
C SER A 377 0.20 -0.63 11.96
N ASN A 378 0.36 0.32 11.05
CA ASN A 378 1.47 1.26 11.06
C ASN A 378 1.12 2.40 12.01
N ASN A 379 2.09 2.88 12.78
CA ASN A 379 1.90 3.96 13.74
C ASN A 379 2.73 5.15 13.27
N SER A 380 2.18 6.36 13.32
CA SER A 380 2.92 7.57 12.95
C SER A 380 2.57 8.73 13.85
N VAL A 381 3.55 9.59 14.11
CA VAL A 381 3.35 10.84 14.84
C VAL A 381 3.26 12.02 13.88
N ARG A 382 2.35 12.95 14.17
CA ARG A 382 2.14 14.19 13.42
C ARG A 382 3.00 15.29 14.02
N VAL A 383 4.04 15.70 13.30
CA VAL A 383 5.08 16.61 13.78
C VAL A 383 4.89 18.00 13.18
N PRO A 384 4.42 18.99 13.94
CA PRO A 384 4.30 20.36 13.47
C PRO A 384 5.65 21.10 13.49
N ASN A 385 5.79 22.14 12.68
CA ASN A 385 7.01 22.97 12.61
C ASN A 385 7.36 23.60 13.96
N GLU A 386 6.36 23.92 14.78
CA GLU A 386 6.53 24.44 16.14
C GLU A 386 7.29 23.45 17.02
N PHE A 387 7.07 22.15 16.86
CA PHE A 387 7.81 21.12 17.59
C PHE A 387 9.26 21.03 17.10
N ILE A 388 9.48 21.09 15.78
CA ILE A 388 10.84 21.14 15.21
C ILE A 388 11.60 22.37 15.71
N LYS A 389 10.93 23.52 15.80
CA LYS A 389 11.48 24.74 16.38
C LYS A 389 11.84 24.54 17.85
N ALA A 390 10.96 23.95 18.65
CA ALA A 390 11.23 23.65 20.05
C ALA A 390 12.43 22.71 20.24
N ILE A 391 12.64 21.72 19.36
CA ILE A 391 13.84 20.87 19.36
C ILE A 391 15.10 21.71 19.07
N LYS A 392 15.07 22.59 18.06
CA LYS A 392 16.22 23.41 17.65
C LYS A 392 16.60 24.43 18.72
N GLU A 393 15.61 25.02 19.39
CA GLU A 393 15.78 26.03 20.43
C GLU A 393 15.96 25.43 21.83
N ASP A 394 15.91 24.09 21.95
CA ASP A 394 16.04 23.35 23.21
C ASP A 394 15.01 23.77 24.28
N THR A 395 13.76 24.00 23.85
CA THR A 395 12.66 24.41 24.72
C THR A 395 11.77 23.23 25.11
N ASP A 396 10.88 23.49 26.07
CA ASP A 396 9.85 22.54 26.47
C ASP A 396 8.70 22.44 25.45
N TRP A 397 7.95 21.34 25.55
CA TRP A 397 6.76 21.01 24.79
C TRP A 397 5.61 20.64 25.73
N GLU A 398 4.41 21.15 25.44
CA GLU A 398 3.22 20.94 26.27
C GLU A 398 2.34 19.84 25.69
N LEU A 399 2.00 18.85 26.53
CA LEU A 399 0.97 17.87 26.26
C LEU A 399 -0.37 18.36 26.82
N LYS A 400 -1.45 18.24 26.05
CA LYS A 400 -2.73 18.92 26.33
C LYS A 400 -3.91 17.98 26.37
N ASN A 401 -4.66 17.99 27.48
CA ASN A 401 -5.92 17.25 27.63
C ASN A 401 -6.90 17.60 26.50
N ARG A 402 -7.61 16.61 25.95
CA ARG A 402 -8.54 16.85 24.83
C ARG A 402 -9.91 17.35 25.27
N GLY A 403 -10.29 17.08 26.52
CA GLY A 403 -11.57 17.52 27.08
C GLY A 403 -11.65 19.03 27.31
N ASP A 404 -10.59 19.65 27.85
CA ASP A 404 -10.59 21.07 28.23
C ASP A 404 -9.40 21.90 27.70
N GLY A 405 -8.43 21.26 27.02
CA GLY A 405 -7.24 21.92 26.49
C GLY A 405 -6.19 22.29 27.54
N SER A 406 -6.38 21.92 28.81
CA SER A 406 -5.43 22.18 29.89
C SER A 406 -4.11 21.42 29.68
N ILE A 407 -3.01 21.98 30.20
CA ILE A 407 -1.70 21.33 30.16
C ILE A 407 -1.75 20.09 31.06
N TYR A 408 -1.63 18.92 30.44
CA TYR A 408 -1.49 17.64 31.12
C TYR A 408 -0.08 17.49 31.69
N LYS A 409 0.94 17.81 30.87
CA LYS A 409 2.35 17.65 31.22
C LYS A 409 3.23 18.50 30.31
N THR A 410 4.32 19.03 30.84
CA THR A 410 5.36 19.71 30.07
C THR A 410 6.62 18.85 30.03
N ILE A 411 7.25 18.71 28.87
CA ILE A 411 8.41 17.82 28.63
C ILE A 411 9.42 18.54 27.73
N PRO A 412 10.73 18.43 27.97
CA PRO A 412 11.73 18.91 27.01
C PRO A 412 11.51 18.31 25.62
N ALA A 413 11.37 19.14 24.57
CA ALA A 413 11.04 18.69 23.23
C ALA A 413 12.07 17.68 22.68
N ARG A 414 13.36 17.93 22.95
CA ARG A 414 14.46 17.02 22.60
C ARG A 414 14.32 15.64 23.21
N LYS A 415 13.91 15.55 24.47
CA LYS A 415 13.71 14.27 25.16
C LYS A 415 12.59 13.45 24.51
N LEU A 416 11.50 14.11 24.12
CA LEU A 416 10.40 13.44 23.41
C LEU A 416 10.85 12.98 22.01
N TRP A 417 11.65 13.78 21.31
CA TRP A 417 12.22 13.42 20.01
C TRP A 417 13.19 12.23 20.09
N ASP A 418 14.08 12.21 21.08
CA ASP A 418 15.00 11.08 21.32
C ASP A 418 14.23 9.78 21.55
N LYS A 419 13.05 9.87 22.19
CA LYS A 419 12.14 8.73 22.38
C LYS A 419 11.60 8.20 21.05
N VAL A 420 11.14 9.10 20.18
CA VAL A 420 10.67 8.76 18.84
C VAL A 420 11.79 8.07 18.04
N ALA A 421 12.99 8.65 18.04
CA ALA A 421 14.14 8.09 17.34
C ALA A 421 14.54 6.71 17.88
N TYR A 422 14.54 6.53 19.21
CA TYR A 422 14.88 5.26 19.83
C TYR A 422 13.85 4.17 19.53
N ALA A 423 12.55 4.49 19.58
CA ALA A 423 11.49 3.56 19.23
C ALA A 423 11.57 3.15 17.75
N ALA A 424 11.74 4.12 16.85
CA ALA A 424 11.89 3.86 15.41
C ALA A 424 13.13 3.03 15.10
N TRP A 425 14.27 3.27 15.76
CA TRP A 425 15.44 2.41 15.64
C TRP A 425 15.19 0.99 16.17
N SER A 426 14.42 0.86 17.25
CA SER A 426 14.17 -0.43 17.91
C SER A 426 13.19 -1.32 17.14
N CYS A 427 12.12 -0.75 16.58
CA CYS A 427 11.03 -1.52 15.97
C CYS A 427 10.44 -0.91 14.67
N ALA A 428 11.13 0.04 14.03
CA ALA A 428 10.70 0.76 12.82
C ALA A 428 9.44 1.64 12.96
N ASP A 429 8.93 1.86 14.17
CA ASP A 429 7.77 2.70 14.48
C ASP A 429 8.01 3.56 15.73
N PRO A 430 7.34 4.73 15.86
CA PRO A 430 6.41 5.29 14.89
C PRO A 430 7.12 5.98 13.72
N GLY A 431 6.48 5.99 12.55
CA GLY A 431 6.85 6.84 11.42
C GLY A 431 6.58 8.33 11.71
N ILE A 432 7.09 9.20 10.84
CA ILE A 432 6.94 10.66 10.95
C ILE A 432 6.06 11.19 9.83
N GLN A 433 5.13 12.07 10.17
CA GLN A 433 4.36 12.86 9.22
C GLN A 433 4.52 14.35 9.55
N TYR A 434 5.14 15.11 8.64
CA TYR A 434 5.39 16.54 8.82
C TYR A 434 4.11 17.34 8.63
N ASP A 435 3.45 17.59 9.75
CA ASP A 435 2.08 18.04 9.83
C ASP A 435 1.85 19.41 9.15
N THR A 436 2.75 20.35 9.41
CA THR A 436 2.69 21.69 8.81
C THR A 436 2.95 21.62 7.31
N THR A 437 4.02 20.94 6.88
CA THR A 437 4.36 20.78 5.45
C THR A 437 3.21 20.14 4.67
N ILE A 438 2.58 19.09 5.20
CA ILE A 438 1.42 18.44 4.55
C ILE A 438 0.30 19.45 4.29
N ASN A 439 0.01 20.33 5.25
CA ASN A 439 -1.08 21.30 5.13
C ASN A 439 -0.71 22.54 4.30
N GLU A 440 0.57 22.92 4.24
CA GLU A 440 1.05 23.98 3.33
C GLU A 440 0.84 23.61 1.86
N TRP A 441 0.94 22.32 1.52
CA TRP A 441 0.66 21.77 0.20
C TRP A 441 -0.81 21.36 -0.02
N HIS A 442 -1.72 21.69 0.92
CA HIS A 442 -3.12 21.31 0.80
C HIS A 442 -3.84 22.13 -0.29
N THR A 443 -4.48 21.44 -1.22
CA THR A 443 -5.30 22.04 -2.28
C THR A 443 -6.69 22.49 -1.81
N CYS A 444 -7.21 21.97 -0.68
CA CYS A 444 -8.59 22.21 -0.23
C CYS A 444 -8.75 22.59 1.27
N PRO A 445 -7.94 23.52 1.82
CA PRO A 445 -7.94 23.82 3.26
C PRO A 445 -9.24 24.47 3.77
N GLU A 446 -10.07 25.04 2.90
CA GLU A 446 -11.35 25.63 3.31
C GLU A 446 -12.35 24.57 3.79
N ASP A 447 -12.16 23.31 3.43
CA ASP A 447 -13.03 22.20 3.82
C ASP A 447 -12.47 21.37 4.99
N GLY A 448 -11.34 21.81 5.56
CA GLY A 448 -10.77 21.23 6.75
C GLY A 448 -9.28 21.00 6.63
N ARG A 449 -8.74 20.36 7.66
CA ARG A 449 -7.31 20.08 7.76
C ARG A 449 -7.03 18.63 7.37
N ILE A 450 -5.91 18.38 6.72
CA ILE A 450 -5.40 17.01 6.53
C ILE A 450 -4.90 16.53 7.89
N ASN A 451 -5.59 15.58 8.52
CA ASN A 451 -5.26 15.11 9.86
C ASN A 451 -4.48 13.79 9.86
N ALA A 452 -4.63 12.96 8.83
CA ALA A 452 -4.03 11.63 8.76
C ALA A 452 -3.60 11.28 7.33
N SER A 453 -3.12 10.06 7.17
CA SER A 453 -2.84 9.43 5.89
C SER A 453 -3.53 8.09 5.79
N ASN A 454 -3.48 7.47 4.62
CA ASN A 454 -3.74 6.03 4.47
C ASN A 454 -2.58 5.17 5.07
N PRO A 455 -2.66 3.82 5.07
CA PRO A 455 -1.67 2.92 5.66
C PRO A 455 -0.21 3.13 5.29
N CYS A 456 0.09 3.53 4.06
CA CYS A 456 1.47 3.65 3.57
C CYS A 456 1.93 5.11 3.41
N SER A 457 1.17 6.07 3.95
CA SER A 457 1.50 7.50 3.96
C SER A 457 1.63 8.20 2.60
N GLU A 458 1.18 7.57 1.50
CA GLU A 458 1.23 8.17 0.16
C GLU A 458 0.01 9.03 -0.16
N TYR A 459 -1.14 8.76 0.46
CA TYR A 459 -2.37 9.54 0.30
C TYR A 459 -2.64 10.38 1.54
N MET A 460 -2.51 11.70 1.36
CA MET A 460 -2.70 12.73 2.38
C MET A 460 -3.83 13.66 1.90
N PHE A 461 -5.02 13.50 2.46
CA PHE A 461 -6.15 14.35 2.14
C PHE A 461 -7.12 14.44 3.32
N LEU A 462 -8.26 15.10 3.13
CA LEU A 462 -9.26 15.32 4.16
C LEU A 462 -9.76 13.99 4.80
N ASP A 463 -10.24 14.09 6.03
CA ASP A 463 -10.88 12.95 6.67
C ASP A 463 -12.12 12.49 5.90
N ASP A 464 -12.41 11.19 5.98
CA ASP A 464 -13.54 10.55 5.31
C ASP A 464 -13.49 10.69 3.78
N THR A 465 -12.31 10.60 3.18
CA THR A 465 -12.13 10.52 1.71
C THR A 465 -11.40 9.24 1.29
N ALA A 466 -11.46 8.94 -0.01
CA ALA A 466 -10.85 7.76 -0.59
C ALA A 466 -10.02 8.08 -1.84
N CYS A 467 -8.96 7.32 -2.05
CA CYS A 467 -8.12 7.39 -3.23
C CYS A 467 -8.07 6.05 -3.96
N ASN A 468 -8.34 6.09 -5.27
CA ASN A 468 -8.02 4.99 -6.17
C ASN A 468 -6.64 5.26 -6.79
N LEU A 469 -5.86 4.19 -7.00
CA LEU A 469 -4.46 4.30 -7.39
C LEU A 469 -4.19 3.50 -8.66
N ALA A 470 -3.21 3.96 -9.43
CA ALA A 470 -2.59 3.20 -10.50
C ALA A 470 -1.09 3.52 -10.55
N SER A 471 -0.30 2.63 -11.15
CA SER A 471 1.13 2.87 -11.33
C SER A 471 1.58 2.49 -12.73
N LEU A 472 2.34 3.38 -13.36
CA LEU A 472 3.01 3.13 -14.64
C LEU A 472 4.37 2.46 -14.41
N ASN A 473 4.74 1.51 -15.26
CA ASN A 473 6.06 0.87 -15.24
C ASN A 473 7.04 1.65 -16.11
N LEU A 474 7.96 2.41 -15.49
CA LEU A 474 8.84 3.33 -16.22
C LEU A 474 9.73 2.63 -17.27
N ILE A 475 10.12 1.38 -17.05
CA ILE A 475 10.97 0.63 -18.01
C ILE A 475 10.24 0.33 -19.31
N LYS A 476 8.91 0.35 -19.34
CA LYS A 476 8.15 0.18 -20.58
C LYS A 476 8.17 1.41 -21.48
N PHE A 477 8.74 2.52 -21.01
CA PHE A 477 8.94 3.77 -21.73
C PHE A 477 10.42 4.07 -21.96
N TYR A 478 11.32 3.12 -21.69
CA TYR A 478 12.76 3.30 -21.88
C TYR A 478 13.30 2.27 -22.87
N ASP A 479 13.97 2.75 -23.91
CA ASP A 479 14.71 1.90 -24.82
C ASP A 479 16.16 1.79 -24.36
N ALA A 480 16.51 0.61 -23.83
CA ALA A 480 17.86 0.33 -23.34
C ALA A 480 18.92 0.25 -24.46
N GLU A 481 18.53 0.13 -25.73
CA GLU A 481 19.50 0.13 -26.84
C GLU A 481 19.91 1.54 -27.25
N SER A 482 18.94 2.44 -27.42
CA SER A 482 19.22 3.85 -27.75
C SER A 482 19.53 4.72 -26.53
N GLY A 483 19.16 4.27 -25.33
CA GLY A 483 19.27 5.05 -24.10
C GLY A 483 18.23 6.18 -24.00
N VAL A 484 17.13 6.10 -24.76
CA VAL A 484 16.11 7.16 -24.85
C VAL A 484 14.87 6.78 -24.04
N PHE A 485 14.40 7.72 -23.22
CA PHE A 485 13.10 7.65 -22.57
C PHE A 485 12.02 8.26 -23.47
N ASP A 486 11.00 7.49 -23.82
CA ASP A 486 9.87 7.91 -24.65
C ASP A 486 8.88 8.73 -23.83
N ILE A 487 9.13 10.04 -23.80
CA ILE A 487 8.34 11.02 -23.06
C ILE A 487 6.91 11.10 -23.57
N GLU A 488 6.68 10.97 -24.87
CA GLU A 488 5.35 11.13 -25.46
C GLU A 488 4.46 9.92 -25.17
N ALA A 489 5.02 8.71 -25.27
CA ALA A 489 4.33 7.50 -24.80
C ALA A 489 4.01 7.57 -23.30
N PHE A 490 4.92 8.10 -22.49
CA PHE A 490 4.68 8.31 -21.06
C PHE A 490 3.55 9.31 -20.81
N LYS A 491 3.59 10.51 -21.41
CA LYS A 491 2.53 11.53 -21.30
C LYS A 491 1.16 10.98 -21.72
N HIS A 492 1.13 10.21 -22.81
CA HIS A 492 -0.10 9.57 -23.31
C HIS A 492 -0.67 8.55 -22.32
N ALA A 493 0.17 7.67 -21.78
CA ALA A 493 -0.24 6.73 -20.74
C ALA A 493 -0.73 7.45 -19.48
N VAL A 494 -0.06 8.52 -19.05
CA VAL A 494 -0.48 9.36 -17.91
C VAL A 494 -1.86 9.95 -18.15
N ARG A 495 -2.12 10.48 -19.35
CA ARG A 495 -3.43 11.03 -19.72
C ARG A 495 -4.52 9.97 -19.65
N ILE A 496 -4.34 8.82 -20.29
CA ILE A 496 -5.36 7.75 -20.32
C ILE A 496 -5.63 7.23 -18.91
N TRP A 497 -4.61 6.99 -18.10
CA TRP A 497 -4.78 6.46 -16.74
C TRP A 497 -5.39 7.48 -15.78
N THR A 498 -5.17 8.78 -16.00
CA THR A 498 -5.89 9.83 -15.27
C THR A 498 -7.40 9.73 -15.53
N ILE A 499 -7.82 9.49 -16.79
CA ILE A 499 -9.23 9.29 -17.15
C ILE A 499 -9.80 8.02 -16.50
N VAL A 500 -9.07 6.89 -16.51
CA VAL A 500 -9.49 5.65 -15.85
C VAL A 500 -9.80 5.86 -14.37
N MET A 501 -8.91 6.55 -13.66
CA MET A 501 -9.06 6.79 -12.23
C MET A 501 -10.23 7.71 -11.91
N GLU A 502 -10.45 8.73 -12.74
CA GLU A 502 -11.60 9.64 -12.62
C GLU A 502 -12.94 8.91 -12.86
N ILE A 503 -13.02 8.07 -13.90
CA ILE A 503 -14.17 7.19 -14.12
C ILE A 503 -14.37 6.24 -12.93
N SER A 504 -13.27 5.78 -12.32
CA SER A 504 -13.31 4.91 -11.15
C SER A 504 -13.93 5.56 -9.91
N VAL A 505 -13.90 6.90 -9.79
CA VAL A 505 -14.63 7.64 -8.76
C VAL A 505 -16.14 7.51 -8.96
N LEU A 506 -16.63 7.63 -10.21
CA LEU A 506 -18.05 7.56 -10.52
C LEU A 506 -18.68 6.20 -10.27
N MET A 507 -17.96 5.12 -10.60
CA MET A 507 -18.48 3.77 -10.46
C MET A 507 -18.50 3.27 -9.00
N ALA A 508 -17.75 3.93 -8.11
CA ALA A 508 -17.45 3.41 -6.79
C ALA A 508 -18.64 3.41 -5.80
N GLN A 509 -18.54 2.54 -4.80
CA GLN A 509 -19.31 2.57 -3.56
C GLN A 509 -18.40 2.54 -2.33
N PHE A 510 -18.91 3.04 -1.19
CA PHE A 510 -18.13 3.38 0.00
C PHE A 510 -18.82 2.93 1.30
N PRO A 511 -18.09 2.67 2.39
CA PRO A 511 -18.64 2.02 3.60
C PRO A 511 -19.49 2.92 4.50
N SER A 512 -19.50 4.24 4.25
CA SER A 512 -20.29 5.25 4.98
C SER A 512 -20.80 6.34 4.03
N LYS A 513 -21.79 7.11 4.48
CA LYS A 513 -22.37 8.22 3.71
C LYS A 513 -21.36 9.34 3.48
N ASN A 514 -20.67 9.76 4.53
CA ASN A 514 -19.68 10.85 4.45
C ASN A 514 -18.56 10.50 3.45
N ILE A 515 -18.06 9.25 3.48
CA ILE A 515 -17.02 8.84 2.52
C ILE A 515 -17.54 8.85 1.09
N ALA A 516 -18.79 8.43 0.87
CA ALA A 516 -19.39 8.49 -0.45
C ALA A 516 -19.53 9.94 -0.97
N GLU A 517 -19.97 10.85 -0.11
CA GLU A 517 -20.15 12.26 -0.44
C GLU A 517 -18.82 12.95 -0.71
N LEU A 518 -17.88 12.93 0.25
CA LEU A 518 -16.62 13.66 0.11
C LEU A 518 -15.75 13.07 -1.00
N SER A 519 -15.74 11.75 -1.20
CA SER A 519 -15.00 11.16 -2.33
C SER A 519 -15.58 11.59 -3.69
N TYR A 520 -16.89 11.81 -3.77
CA TYR A 520 -17.54 12.34 -4.98
C TYR A 520 -17.30 13.85 -5.15
N ASP A 521 -17.32 14.60 -4.06
CA ASP A 521 -17.16 16.06 -4.06
C ASP A 521 -15.73 16.50 -4.41
N PHE A 522 -14.71 15.76 -3.97
CA PHE A 522 -13.29 16.09 -4.20
C PHE A 522 -12.61 15.28 -5.30
N ARG A 523 -13.10 14.07 -5.58
CA ARG A 523 -12.66 13.23 -6.71
C ARG A 523 -11.15 12.97 -6.71
N THR A 524 -10.58 12.63 -5.55
CA THR A 524 -9.14 12.44 -5.43
C THR A 524 -8.65 11.16 -6.11
N LEU A 525 -7.57 11.28 -6.86
CA LEU A 525 -6.89 10.22 -7.59
C LEU A 525 -5.45 10.07 -7.09
N GLY A 526 -4.80 8.96 -7.45
CA GLY A 526 -3.40 8.71 -7.09
C GLY A 526 -2.68 7.92 -8.17
N LEU A 527 -2.39 8.58 -9.30
CA LEU A 527 -1.48 8.02 -10.30
C LEU A 527 -0.04 8.13 -9.80
N GLY A 528 0.69 7.03 -9.93
CA GLY A 528 2.11 6.99 -9.64
C GLY A 528 2.88 6.26 -10.73
N PHE A 529 4.12 5.95 -10.42
CA PHE A 529 4.95 5.04 -11.20
C PHE A 529 5.66 4.05 -10.28
N ALA A 530 6.22 3.02 -10.89
CA ALA A 530 7.19 2.11 -10.29
C ALA A 530 8.47 2.10 -11.12
N ASN A 531 9.48 1.38 -10.63
CA ASN A 531 10.68 1.05 -11.41
C ASN A 531 11.67 2.21 -11.65
N ILE A 532 11.63 3.31 -10.88
CA ILE A 532 12.60 4.41 -11.06
C ILE A 532 14.04 3.97 -10.73
N GLY A 533 14.23 3.16 -9.69
CA GLY A 533 15.56 2.65 -9.36
C GLY A 533 16.13 1.79 -10.49
N THR A 534 15.29 1.00 -11.14
CA THR A 534 15.65 0.22 -12.32
C THR A 534 15.94 1.12 -13.53
N LEU A 535 15.14 2.17 -13.75
CA LEU A 535 15.35 3.11 -14.85
C LEU A 535 16.72 3.78 -14.72
N LEU A 536 17.02 4.36 -13.56
CA LEU A 536 18.31 5.00 -13.29
C LEU A 536 19.47 4.00 -13.47
N MET A 537 19.31 2.77 -12.99
CA MET A 537 20.30 1.71 -13.16
C MET A 537 20.54 1.39 -14.64
N GLN A 538 19.50 1.26 -15.47
CA GLN A 538 19.64 1.02 -16.91
C GLN A 538 20.18 2.23 -17.68
N MET A 539 19.98 3.45 -17.17
CA MET A 539 20.61 4.67 -17.69
C MET A 539 22.09 4.78 -17.31
N GLY A 540 22.60 3.93 -16.40
CA GLY A 540 23.94 4.06 -15.85
C GLY A 540 24.08 5.21 -14.84
N VAL A 541 22.97 5.73 -14.32
CA VAL A 541 22.91 6.87 -13.40
C VAL A 541 22.84 6.36 -11.96
N PRO A 542 23.77 6.75 -11.07
CA PRO A 542 23.69 6.36 -9.66
C PRO A 542 22.46 6.94 -8.98
N TYR A 543 21.76 6.10 -8.19
CA TYR A 543 20.50 6.48 -7.54
C TYR A 543 20.59 7.73 -6.66
N THR A 544 21.71 7.93 -5.95
CA THR A 544 21.93 9.08 -5.05
C THR A 544 22.72 10.22 -5.69
N SER A 545 22.81 10.28 -7.02
CA SER A 545 23.52 11.36 -7.73
C SER A 545 22.59 12.55 -8.03
N ASP A 546 23.17 13.73 -8.24
CA ASP A 546 22.41 14.92 -8.67
C ASP A 546 21.63 14.67 -9.98
N GLU A 547 22.21 13.89 -10.90
CA GLU A 547 21.54 13.43 -12.13
C GLU A 547 20.36 12.50 -11.82
N GLY A 548 20.53 11.55 -10.89
CA GLY A 548 19.45 10.68 -10.43
C GLY A 548 18.27 11.47 -9.84
N TYR A 549 18.57 12.49 -9.04
CA TYR A 549 17.56 13.40 -8.49
C TYR A 549 16.88 14.23 -9.60
N ALA A 550 17.64 14.78 -10.55
CA ALA A 550 17.10 15.60 -11.64
C ALA A 550 16.19 14.79 -12.59
N VAL A 551 16.59 13.58 -12.97
CA VAL A 551 15.77 12.65 -13.79
C VAL A 551 14.49 12.27 -13.04
N THR A 552 14.61 11.89 -11.76
CA THR A 552 13.45 11.51 -10.94
C THR A 552 12.49 12.69 -10.76
N GLY A 553 13.02 13.89 -10.51
CA GLY A 553 12.24 15.12 -10.41
C GLY A 553 11.49 15.44 -11.69
N ALA A 554 12.14 15.31 -12.85
CA ALA A 554 11.50 15.59 -14.14
C ALA A 554 10.42 14.56 -14.52
N ILE A 555 10.66 13.26 -14.30
CA ILE A 555 9.64 12.22 -14.53
C ILE A 555 8.43 12.44 -13.61
N SER A 556 8.67 12.76 -12.33
CA SER A 556 7.60 13.05 -11.37
C SER A 556 6.82 14.32 -11.74
N ALA A 557 7.52 15.35 -12.25
CA ALA A 557 6.91 16.58 -12.71
C ALA A 557 6.05 16.36 -13.96
N ILE A 558 6.52 15.58 -14.94
CA ILE A 558 5.74 15.22 -16.14
C ILE A 558 4.49 14.45 -15.73
N LEU A 559 4.61 13.43 -14.86
CA LEU A 559 3.47 12.66 -14.35
C LEU A 559 2.40 13.58 -13.74
N CYS A 560 2.80 14.44 -12.80
CA CYS A 560 1.87 15.27 -12.04
C CYS A 560 1.29 16.42 -12.89
N GLY A 561 2.13 17.13 -13.63
CA GLY A 561 1.69 18.21 -14.52
C GLY A 561 0.76 17.71 -15.62
N GLN A 562 1.10 16.60 -16.29
CA GLN A 562 0.23 16.01 -17.33
C GLN A 562 -1.09 15.51 -16.75
N SER A 563 -1.10 14.94 -15.54
CA SER A 563 -2.34 14.55 -14.86
C SER A 563 -3.22 15.75 -14.49
N TYR A 564 -2.66 16.86 -13.99
CA TYR A 564 -3.45 18.07 -13.70
C TYR A 564 -3.93 18.77 -14.97
N ALA A 565 -3.12 18.82 -16.03
CA ALA A 565 -3.56 19.30 -17.34
C ALA A 565 -4.74 18.47 -17.88
N THR A 566 -4.64 17.14 -17.80
CA THR A 566 -5.75 16.22 -18.17
C THR A 566 -6.98 16.44 -17.28
N SER A 567 -6.80 16.69 -15.99
CA SER A 567 -7.89 17.01 -15.07
C SER A 567 -8.60 18.32 -15.43
N ALA A 568 -7.86 19.34 -15.85
CA ALA A 568 -8.41 20.60 -16.33
C ALA A 568 -9.12 20.45 -17.68
N GLU A 569 -8.58 19.64 -18.60
CA GLU A 569 -9.26 19.27 -19.85
C GLU A 569 -10.61 18.59 -19.57
N MET A 570 -10.66 17.66 -18.61
CA MET A 570 -11.93 17.05 -18.18
C MET A 570 -12.88 18.06 -17.52
N ALA A 571 -12.34 19.03 -16.78
CA ALA A 571 -13.15 20.09 -16.18
C ALA A 571 -13.81 21.00 -17.23
N ALA A 572 -13.12 21.27 -18.35
CA ALA A 572 -13.69 22.02 -19.45
C ALA A 572 -14.95 21.36 -20.03
N ALA A 573 -14.99 20.02 -20.07
CA ALA A 573 -16.12 19.26 -20.60
C ALA A 573 -17.20 18.91 -19.55
N LEU A 574 -16.79 18.60 -18.32
CA LEU A 574 -17.65 18.01 -17.29
C LEU A 574 -17.85 18.89 -16.06
N GLY A 575 -17.20 20.06 -16.01
CA GLY A 575 -17.09 20.93 -14.85
C GLY A 575 -16.02 20.47 -13.86
N PRO A 576 -15.49 21.40 -13.04
CA PRO A 576 -14.52 21.07 -12.00
C PRO A 576 -15.15 20.22 -10.87
N PHE A 577 -14.33 19.72 -9.93
CA PHE A 577 -14.89 19.08 -8.72
C PHE A 577 -15.71 20.09 -7.91
N ARG A 578 -16.72 19.61 -7.17
CA ARG A 578 -17.76 20.45 -6.56
C ARG A 578 -17.25 21.52 -5.60
N LYS A 579 -16.15 21.24 -4.91
CA LYS A 579 -15.53 22.15 -3.93
C LYS A 579 -14.45 23.05 -4.53
N PHE A 580 -14.28 23.04 -5.86
CA PHE A 580 -13.22 23.80 -6.52
C PHE A 580 -13.36 25.30 -6.32
N GLU A 581 -14.53 25.89 -6.57
CA GLU A 581 -14.72 27.35 -6.48
C GLU A 581 -14.34 27.90 -5.10
N LYS A 582 -14.68 27.17 -4.04
CA LYS A 582 -14.32 27.52 -2.66
C LYS A 582 -12.80 27.48 -2.42
N ASN A 583 -12.07 26.60 -3.11
CA ASN A 583 -10.66 26.32 -2.88
C ASN A 583 -9.73 26.75 -4.04
N SER A 584 -10.25 27.49 -5.02
CA SER A 584 -9.55 27.76 -6.28
C SER A 584 -8.20 28.44 -6.07
N GLU A 585 -8.15 29.45 -5.20
CA GLU A 585 -6.91 30.17 -4.85
C GLU A 585 -5.86 29.26 -4.21
N HIS A 586 -6.28 28.39 -3.27
CA HIS A 586 -5.38 27.44 -2.60
C HIS A 586 -4.85 26.38 -3.56
N MET A 587 -5.72 25.89 -4.45
CA MET A 587 -5.34 24.93 -5.46
C MET A 587 -4.37 25.55 -6.47
N LEU A 588 -4.66 26.73 -7.01
CA LEU A 588 -3.78 27.42 -7.95
C LEU A 588 -2.43 27.78 -7.32
N ARG A 589 -2.40 28.15 -6.03
CA ARG A 589 -1.15 28.33 -5.26
C ARG A 589 -0.30 27.05 -5.29
N VAL A 590 -0.89 25.89 -5.02
CA VAL A 590 -0.19 24.60 -5.04
C VAL A 590 0.34 24.28 -6.44
N ILE A 591 -0.46 24.52 -7.49
CA ILE A 591 -0.06 24.32 -8.89
C ILE A 591 1.11 25.24 -9.25
N ARG A 592 1.06 26.53 -8.89
CA ARG A 592 2.17 27.48 -9.10
C ARG A 592 3.43 27.06 -8.36
N ASN A 593 3.33 26.54 -7.13
CA ASN A 593 4.48 26.05 -6.38
C ASN A 593 5.11 24.80 -7.02
N HIS A 594 4.33 23.87 -7.54
CA HIS A 594 4.87 22.74 -8.30
C HIS A 594 5.55 23.18 -9.60
N ARG A 595 4.93 24.13 -10.33
CA ARG A 595 5.54 24.75 -11.50
C ARG A 595 6.88 25.41 -11.15
N ARG A 596 6.95 26.17 -10.07
CA ARG A 596 8.20 26.78 -9.55
C ARG A 596 9.28 25.73 -9.27
N ALA A 597 8.92 24.57 -8.71
CA ALA A 597 9.87 23.48 -8.51
C ALA A 597 10.39 22.89 -9.82
N ALA A 598 9.54 22.74 -10.85
CA ALA A 598 9.97 22.30 -12.18
C ALA A 598 10.91 23.31 -12.88
N TYR A 599 10.77 24.60 -12.55
CA TYR A 599 11.63 25.67 -13.04
C TYR A 599 12.86 25.94 -12.16
N ASN A 600 13.00 25.24 -11.03
CA ASN A 600 14.05 25.49 -10.02
C ASN A 600 14.09 26.96 -9.56
N ALA A 601 12.90 27.51 -9.27
CA ALA A 601 12.70 28.91 -8.88
C ALA A 601 13.35 29.28 -7.54
N GLY A 602 13.58 30.57 -7.33
CA GLY A 602 14.11 31.10 -6.08
C GLY A 602 13.17 30.86 -4.89
N SER A 603 13.74 30.74 -3.69
CA SER A 603 12.98 30.46 -2.45
C SER A 603 11.88 31.47 -2.16
N GLU A 604 12.11 32.74 -2.52
CA GLU A 604 11.23 33.89 -2.35
C GLU A 604 10.02 33.87 -3.30
N GLU A 605 10.05 33.05 -4.35
CA GLU A 605 8.96 32.94 -5.30
C GLU A 605 7.85 32.01 -4.78
N TYR A 606 8.17 31.07 -3.89
CA TYR A 606 7.19 30.12 -3.37
C TYR A 606 6.14 30.78 -2.48
N GLU A 607 4.88 30.38 -2.65
CA GLU A 607 3.75 30.93 -1.91
C GLU A 607 3.38 30.03 -0.73
N GLY A 608 3.49 30.55 0.49
CA GLY A 608 2.95 29.90 1.68
C GLY A 608 3.65 28.61 2.10
N LEU A 609 4.92 28.44 1.74
CA LEU A 609 5.75 27.31 2.17
C LEU A 609 6.81 27.76 3.18
N THR A 610 6.98 26.99 4.25
CA THR A 610 8.08 27.17 5.21
C THR A 610 9.27 26.27 4.91
N ALA A 611 9.02 25.12 4.26
CA ALA A 611 10.04 24.21 3.75
C ALA A 611 10.01 24.21 2.22
N ILE A 612 11.06 24.76 1.60
CA ILE A 612 11.16 24.88 0.15
C ILE A 612 11.62 23.53 -0.44
N PRO A 613 10.94 23.01 -1.48
CA PRO A 613 11.34 21.77 -2.13
C PRO A 613 12.62 21.95 -2.95
N GLN A 614 13.33 20.86 -3.22
CA GLN A 614 14.42 20.86 -4.20
C GLN A 614 13.84 20.92 -5.62
N GLY A 615 14.26 21.90 -6.41
CA GLY A 615 13.89 22.01 -7.82
C GLY A 615 14.72 21.11 -8.74
N ILE A 616 14.35 21.08 -10.03
CA ILE A 616 15.07 20.29 -11.03
C ILE A 616 16.28 21.09 -11.54
N ASP A 617 17.48 20.67 -11.15
CA ASP A 617 18.71 21.33 -11.61
C ASP A 617 18.96 21.02 -13.10
N GLU A 618 18.93 22.07 -13.92
CA GLU A 618 19.10 22.00 -15.37
C GLU A 618 20.48 21.51 -15.80
N LYS A 619 21.49 21.61 -14.92
CA LYS A 619 22.84 21.09 -15.19
C LYS A 619 22.85 19.57 -15.32
N TYR A 620 21.93 18.89 -14.63
CA TYR A 620 21.91 17.43 -14.50
C TYR A 620 20.67 16.78 -15.14
N CYS A 621 19.79 17.57 -15.75
CA CYS A 621 18.62 17.07 -16.46
C CYS A 621 18.82 17.21 -17.97
N SER A 622 18.42 16.20 -18.75
CA SER A 622 18.43 16.34 -20.21
C SER A 622 17.44 17.41 -20.66
N GLN A 623 17.80 18.18 -21.69
CA GLN A 623 16.99 19.30 -22.17
C GLN A 623 15.56 18.88 -22.51
N ASN A 624 15.38 17.78 -23.26
CA ASN A 624 14.07 17.28 -23.66
C ASN A 624 13.18 16.92 -22.46
N LEU A 625 13.77 16.30 -21.42
CA LEU A 625 13.04 15.87 -20.24
C LEU A 625 12.64 17.08 -19.38
N LEU A 626 13.56 18.04 -19.22
CA LEU A 626 13.33 19.28 -18.49
C LEU A 626 12.28 20.17 -19.15
N GLU A 627 12.37 20.36 -20.47
CA GLU A 627 11.39 21.15 -21.24
C GLU A 627 9.99 20.52 -21.15
N SER A 628 9.90 19.18 -21.27
CA SER A 628 8.63 18.47 -21.12
C SER A 628 8.04 18.61 -19.71
N ALA A 629 8.88 18.55 -18.66
CA ALA A 629 8.43 18.76 -17.29
C ALA A 629 7.86 20.16 -17.08
N ARG A 630 8.54 21.18 -17.62
CA ARG A 630 8.10 22.58 -17.58
C ARG A 630 6.80 22.79 -18.36
N GLU A 631 6.72 22.29 -19.59
CA GLU A 631 5.54 22.38 -20.46
C GLU A 631 4.29 21.75 -19.82
N CYS A 632 4.42 20.57 -19.21
CA CYS A 632 3.31 19.92 -18.51
C CYS A 632 2.75 20.79 -17.38
N TRP A 633 3.60 21.50 -16.63
CA TRP A 633 3.16 22.40 -15.56
C TRP A 633 2.64 23.75 -16.07
N ASP A 634 3.19 24.26 -17.17
CA ASP A 634 2.66 25.45 -17.84
C ASP A 634 1.22 25.20 -18.31
N ARG A 635 0.98 24.06 -18.98
CA ARG A 635 -0.37 23.65 -19.40
C ARG A 635 -1.29 23.39 -18.22
N ALA A 636 -0.80 22.74 -17.16
CA ALA A 636 -1.60 22.48 -15.96
C ALA A 636 -2.09 23.78 -15.30
N LEU A 637 -1.24 24.82 -15.28
CA LEU A 637 -1.61 26.13 -14.76
C LEU A 637 -2.57 26.85 -15.71
N GLU A 638 -2.21 26.98 -16.99
CA GLU A 638 -3.02 27.69 -18.00
C GLU A 638 -4.44 27.12 -18.09
N PHE A 639 -4.59 25.80 -18.23
CA PHE A 639 -5.90 25.17 -18.32
C PHE A 639 -6.65 25.22 -16.99
N GLY A 640 -5.93 25.13 -15.86
CA GLY A 640 -6.53 25.23 -14.53
C GLY A 640 -7.10 26.61 -14.22
N GLU A 641 -6.41 27.68 -14.63
CA GLU A 641 -6.92 29.05 -14.52
C GLU A 641 -8.17 29.26 -15.39
N GLN A 642 -8.21 28.61 -16.56
CA GLN A 642 -9.32 28.78 -17.49
C GLN A 642 -10.56 27.95 -17.14
N TYR A 643 -10.38 26.69 -16.72
CA TYR A 643 -11.47 25.71 -16.60
C TYR A 643 -11.64 25.15 -15.17
N GLY A 644 -10.70 25.42 -14.28
CA GLY A 644 -10.57 24.71 -13.01
C GLY A 644 -10.07 23.28 -13.20
N TYR A 645 -10.22 22.46 -12.16
CA TYR A 645 -9.76 21.07 -12.18
C TYR A 645 -10.88 20.11 -11.84
N ARG A 646 -10.89 18.95 -12.50
CA ARG A 646 -11.85 17.89 -12.21
C ARG A 646 -11.53 17.13 -10.92
N ASN A 647 -10.30 17.21 -10.42
CA ASN A 647 -9.79 16.39 -9.32
C ASN A 647 -8.96 17.22 -8.34
N ALA A 648 -9.27 17.13 -7.03
CA ALA A 648 -8.54 17.87 -6.00
C ALA A 648 -7.11 17.35 -5.74
N ASN A 649 -6.86 16.07 -6.03
CA ASN A 649 -5.56 15.41 -5.98
C ASN A 649 -5.46 14.45 -7.17
N VAL A 650 -4.32 14.36 -7.85
CA VAL A 650 -4.19 13.52 -9.06
C VAL A 650 -3.11 12.44 -8.97
N THR A 651 -2.04 12.68 -8.22
CA THR A 651 -0.88 11.78 -8.17
C THR A 651 -0.46 11.44 -6.75
N VAL A 652 0.03 10.22 -6.56
CA VAL A 652 0.75 9.77 -5.37
C VAL A 652 1.77 8.72 -5.80
N ILE A 653 2.84 8.52 -5.03
CA ILE A 653 3.76 7.39 -5.26
C ILE A 653 3.48 6.31 -4.21
N ALA A 654 2.84 5.23 -4.65
CA ALA A 654 2.53 4.09 -3.79
C ALA A 654 3.73 3.12 -3.69
N PRO A 655 3.79 2.26 -2.65
CA PRO A 655 4.83 1.24 -2.54
C PRO A 655 4.81 0.18 -3.65
N THR A 656 3.69 -0.01 -4.33
CA THR A 656 3.50 -0.99 -5.43
C THR A 656 3.83 -2.48 -5.13
N GLY A 657 3.99 -2.89 -3.86
CA GLY A 657 4.58 -4.19 -3.53
C GLY A 657 3.94 -5.48 -4.12
N THR A 658 2.66 -5.49 -4.54
CA THR A 658 2.09 -6.63 -5.30
C THR A 658 1.95 -6.34 -6.79
N ILE A 659 1.53 -5.13 -7.17
CA ILE A 659 1.34 -4.78 -8.59
C ILE A 659 2.68 -4.61 -9.33
N GLY A 660 3.75 -4.20 -8.65
CA GLY A 660 5.10 -4.17 -9.21
C GLY A 660 5.56 -5.56 -9.61
N LEU A 661 5.31 -6.58 -8.77
CA LEU A 661 5.60 -7.98 -9.14
C LEU A 661 4.73 -8.49 -10.30
N LEU A 662 3.48 -8.01 -10.39
CA LEU A 662 2.61 -8.33 -11.53
C LEU A 662 3.12 -7.68 -12.82
N MET A 663 3.72 -6.49 -12.74
CA MET A 663 4.29 -5.76 -13.87
C MET A 663 5.76 -6.14 -14.18
N ASP A 664 6.30 -7.18 -13.52
CA ASP A 664 7.71 -7.56 -13.61
C ASP A 664 8.68 -6.41 -13.31
N CYS A 665 8.34 -5.58 -12.32
CA CYS A 665 9.23 -4.54 -11.82
C CYS A 665 10.35 -5.15 -10.96
N ASP A 666 11.60 -4.79 -11.25
CA ASP A 666 12.77 -5.14 -10.44
C ASP A 666 12.82 -4.25 -9.16
N THR A 667 12.37 -3.00 -9.27
CA THR A 667 12.26 -2.04 -8.17
C THR A 667 10.83 -1.55 -7.96
N THR A 668 10.45 -1.29 -6.71
CA THR A 668 9.05 -0.98 -6.35
C THR A 668 8.86 0.50 -6.05
N GLY A 669 7.83 1.13 -6.63
CA GLY A 669 7.56 2.55 -6.42
C GLY A 669 8.78 3.41 -6.76
N ILE A 670 9.19 4.25 -5.81
CA ILE A 670 10.44 5.01 -5.91
C ILE A 670 11.66 4.28 -5.37
N GLU A 671 11.52 3.15 -4.68
CA GLU A 671 12.61 2.51 -3.94
C GLU A 671 13.77 2.08 -4.85
N PRO A 672 15.03 2.18 -4.39
CA PRO A 672 16.14 1.53 -5.08
C PRO A 672 16.01 0.01 -5.00
N ASP A 673 16.84 -0.71 -5.76
CA ASP A 673 16.86 -2.16 -5.62
C ASP A 673 17.41 -2.58 -4.26
N PHE A 674 16.66 -3.42 -3.53
CA PHE A 674 17.07 -3.92 -2.23
C PHE A 674 18.30 -4.83 -2.33
N ALA A 675 18.37 -5.65 -3.38
CA ALA A 675 19.50 -6.54 -3.65
C ALA A 675 19.46 -7.07 -5.08
N LEU A 676 20.63 -7.20 -5.73
CA LEU A 676 20.74 -7.74 -7.09
C LEU A 676 20.35 -9.23 -7.19
N VAL A 677 20.43 -9.97 -6.08
CA VAL A 677 20.00 -11.35 -5.95
C VAL A 677 19.10 -11.48 -4.72
N LYS A 678 17.84 -11.84 -4.94
CA LYS A 678 16.81 -11.93 -3.90
C LYS A 678 16.37 -13.38 -3.71
N PHE A 679 16.14 -13.77 -2.46
CA PHE A 679 15.57 -15.06 -2.12
C PHE A 679 14.16 -14.88 -1.57
N LYS A 680 13.15 -15.28 -2.33
CA LYS A 680 11.77 -15.22 -1.90
C LYS A 680 11.36 -16.53 -1.25
N LYS A 681 11.00 -16.48 0.04
CA LYS A 681 10.44 -17.63 0.76
C LYS A 681 9.01 -17.90 0.25
N LEU A 682 8.74 -19.14 -0.18
CA LEU A 682 7.42 -19.54 -0.66
C LEU A 682 6.47 -19.82 0.53
N VAL A 683 5.16 -19.69 0.28
CA VAL A 683 4.14 -20.14 1.25
C VAL A 683 4.20 -21.66 1.29
N GLY A 684 4.56 -22.21 2.44
CA GLY A 684 4.92 -23.62 2.59
C GLY A 684 6.34 -23.74 3.11
N GLY A 685 7.32 -23.17 2.42
CA GLY A 685 8.76 -23.23 2.73
C GLY A 685 9.58 -23.49 1.46
N GLY A 686 10.90 -23.36 1.54
CA GLY A 686 11.79 -23.26 0.37
C GLY A 686 11.99 -21.82 -0.12
N TYR A 687 12.96 -21.61 -1.03
CA TYR A 687 13.35 -20.30 -1.54
C TYR A 687 13.38 -20.28 -3.07
N PHE A 688 12.80 -19.23 -3.66
CA PHE A 688 12.93 -18.92 -5.07
C PHE A 688 13.98 -17.82 -5.25
N LYS A 689 14.99 -18.06 -6.09
CA LYS A 689 16.05 -17.09 -6.38
C LYS A 689 15.63 -16.19 -7.54
N ILE A 690 15.55 -14.89 -7.29
CA ILE A 690 15.27 -13.86 -8.30
C ILE A 690 16.58 -13.11 -8.54
N VAL A 691 17.04 -13.10 -9.78
CA VAL A 691 18.18 -12.29 -10.20
C VAL A 691 17.62 -11.07 -10.92
N ASN A 692 18.09 -9.89 -10.55
CA ASN A 692 17.71 -8.64 -11.19
C ASN A 692 17.97 -8.75 -12.71
N GLN A 693 16.90 -8.60 -13.51
CA GLN A 693 16.98 -8.78 -14.96
C GLN A 693 17.63 -7.58 -15.67
N SER A 694 17.56 -6.42 -15.03
CA SER A 694 18.09 -5.16 -15.53
C SER A 694 19.59 -4.97 -15.30
N LEU A 695 20.28 -5.91 -14.64
CA LEU A 695 21.74 -5.91 -14.49
C LEU A 695 22.49 -5.94 -15.83
N LYS A 696 22.06 -6.80 -16.77
CA LYS A 696 22.73 -6.91 -18.10
C LYS A 696 22.58 -5.61 -18.92
N PRO A 697 21.37 -5.05 -19.09
CA PRO A 697 21.20 -3.74 -19.73
C PRO A 697 22.03 -2.63 -19.05
N ALA A 698 22.04 -2.56 -17.72
CA ALA A 698 22.81 -1.56 -16.98
C ALA A 698 24.32 -1.63 -17.26
N LEU A 699 24.91 -2.83 -17.24
CA LEU A 699 26.33 -3.01 -17.54
C LEU A 699 26.67 -2.64 -18.99
N LYS A 700 25.75 -2.90 -19.93
CA LYS A 700 25.91 -2.47 -21.33
C LYS A 700 25.96 -0.94 -21.42
N SER A 701 25.06 -0.23 -20.73
CA SER A 701 25.05 1.24 -20.68
C SER A 701 26.33 1.81 -20.05
N LEU A 702 26.92 1.11 -19.09
CA LEU A 702 28.20 1.47 -18.48
C LEU A 702 29.43 1.16 -19.35
N GLY A 703 29.24 0.55 -20.54
CA GLY A 703 30.30 0.30 -21.51
C GLY A 703 31.07 -1.02 -21.32
N TYR A 704 30.55 -1.96 -20.52
CA TYR A 704 31.15 -3.29 -20.40
C TYR A 704 30.93 -4.11 -21.68
N SER A 705 31.93 -4.91 -22.06
CA SER A 705 31.83 -5.85 -23.18
C SER A 705 30.92 -7.04 -22.84
N ASP A 706 30.36 -7.70 -23.85
CA ASP A 706 29.48 -8.87 -23.65
C ASP A 706 30.12 -9.96 -22.77
N GLN A 707 31.42 -10.22 -22.94
CA GLN A 707 32.14 -11.19 -22.11
C GLN A 707 32.24 -10.74 -20.65
N GLN A 708 32.57 -9.46 -20.40
CA GLN A 708 32.62 -8.93 -19.04
C GLN A 708 31.24 -8.98 -18.38
N ILE A 709 30.19 -8.66 -19.13
CA ILE A 709 28.80 -8.74 -18.65
C ILE A 709 28.46 -10.16 -18.23
N GLU A 710 28.75 -11.16 -19.07
CA GLU A 710 28.50 -12.56 -18.74
C GLU A 710 29.24 -13.00 -17.47
N ASP A 711 30.51 -12.63 -17.36
CA ASP A 711 31.34 -12.95 -16.20
C ASP A 711 30.81 -12.27 -14.92
N ILE A 712 30.41 -11.00 -14.99
CA ILE A 712 29.83 -10.25 -13.86
C ILE A 712 28.50 -10.88 -13.43
N VAL A 713 27.62 -11.19 -14.39
CA VAL A 713 26.32 -11.81 -14.11
C VAL A 713 26.50 -13.19 -13.50
N ALA A 714 27.44 -13.99 -14.01
CA ALA A 714 27.77 -15.29 -13.46
C ALA A 714 28.33 -15.18 -12.04
N TYR A 715 29.25 -14.25 -11.79
CA TYR A 715 29.82 -13.97 -10.48
C TYR A 715 28.73 -13.58 -9.47
N THR A 716 27.88 -12.62 -9.84
CA THR A 716 26.78 -12.12 -9.01
C THR A 716 25.79 -13.22 -8.67
N LYS A 717 25.45 -14.07 -9.66
CA LYS A 717 24.63 -15.26 -9.44
C LYS A 717 25.31 -16.24 -8.49
N GLY A 718 26.62 -16.45 -8.55
CA GLY A 718 27.33 -17.38 -7.67
C GLY A 718 27.44 -16.87 -6.22
N HIS A 719 27.83 -15.61 -6.05
CA HIS A 719 28.29 -15.06 -4.77
C HIS A 719 27.27 -14.15 -4.07
N ALA A 720 26.21 -13.73 -4.78
CA ALA A 720 25.21 -12.77 -4.28
C ALA A 720 25.80 -11.42 -3.80
N THR A 721 26.98 -11.06 -4.30
CA THR A 721 27.65 -9.77 -4.10
C THR A 721 28.42 -9.39 -5.36
N LEU A 722 28.73 -8.10 -5.50
CA LEU A 722 29.69 -7.60 -6.49
C LEU A 722 31.10 -7.45 -5.89
N ASP A 723 31.25 -7.52 -4.57
CA ASP A 723 32.54 -7.41 -3.90
C ASP A 723 33.48 -8.53 -4.36
N GLY A 724 34.67 -8.17 -4.83
CA GLY A 724 35.63 -9.13 -5.38
C GLY A 724 35.32 -9.61 -6.81
N CYS A 725 34.35 -9.02 -7.49
CA CYS A 725 34.11 -9.30 -8.92
C CYS A 725 35.31 -8.80 -9.77
N PRO A 726 35.96 -9.67 -10.56
CA PRO A 726 37.19 -9.34 -11.29
C PRO A 726 37.09 -8.20 -12.31
N HIS A 727 35.88 -7.84 -12.75
CA HIS A 727 35.67 -6.80 -13.77
C HIS A 727 35.18 -5.47 -13.20
N ILE A 728 34.77 -5.42 -11.92
CA ILE A 728 34.21 -4.22 -11.28
C ILE A 728 35.18 -3.65 -10.24
N ASN A 729 35.81 -4.53 -9.45
CA ASN A 729 36.62 -4.16 -8.28
C ASN A 729 38.10 -4.54 -8.45
N ALA A 730 38.63 -4.48 -9.67
CA ALA A 730 40.02 -4.80 -9.99
C ALA A 730 41.00 -3.68 -9.67
#